data_AF-A0A5B9PET5-F1
#
_entry.id   AF-A0A5B9PET5-F1
#
_cell.length_a   1.000
_cell.length_b   1.000
_cell.length_c   1.000
_cell.angle_alpha   90.00
_cell.angle_beta   90.00
_cell.angle_gamma   90.00
#
_symmetry.space_group_name_H-M   'P 1'
#
loop_
_entity.id
_entity.type
_entity.pdbx_description
1 polymer ?
#
loop_
_entity_poly.entity_id
_entity_poly.type
_entity_poly.pdbx_seq_one_letter_code
_entity_poly.pdbx_strand_id
1 'polypeptide(L)'
;MGRPVVEHFNTNIFLNSVINGEDLFSTIDPDGDVISFFRVEDYQDDPTGGFFRLNGVAIPNGTQFRVEAEDLPFLEYVSGSRIGWEGFRVIAVDVNGEFSTAADSGRLYTVRENVTKPRVQNLPFDALADEATAVASFIKGYDPDGYPITQFYIRDRSVDLGFLTLDGEALAQGEYHLIKTEELEGLYYNTTGATSSEKFDIFAYDGELWSERGSYDVGTTANVNRPVAQFTRGDVNSRDIIAIEPLANITDDDGNSIKWYEFWNTSPHAVHGDLLLDGVVQPRKEWIRVEADQLDDLEFLAPDRDFVQQIRYRGYDGKYQSGNGTISITTTYVPPPIPPSIEAVVPKVDVRQLQTFEVDSLFTVNEPGLPATEFQIFDGNSDSFSGEFLLFNSPLATDVVHTLTPAEFSVVDYISGPYIVRSNEGIYARVGNGDWSPWARIEMHTEPEFDQAFFTNQVNPVSWVPILNQGTEVTRLTYSFMQNFPDYETGEAVNNDDPPEQFSQLTPIQRNAVHMGFENLEQFANVEFVQVSDTSTNELGQRGGLLRIGNYFVEDSTAGAFAFFPSTAPQGGDIWLNLGSISTTDMSQGTYSYTAFIHEVGHAMGLKHPHGGNSAYQPGGQEAAPWLPDSTDDQRFSVMTYTFGPAFAWTYQIYDIYNLQTLYGANMSYNTGDDVYSYDSLGGSPDALQAIWDAGGNDTLSAEGVTTASLLDLRAGQLSNLGSFTTNIGIAFNVDIENAIGGDASDVITGNHVDNVLDGGLGNDTIWGGSGNDFMTGGAGSDTFVFGVADQNDTIDEQRLAGRDTIRLANFPQLDSLEEDIRFSFEGRDLIIDLRLDGQDVSDGTLRIVNQTWGGSRIESLELNGTLIDLSDLSQQVTAGNDTFRITETTSNFGNLAVPV
;
A
#
# COMPACT_ATOMS: atom_id res chain seq x y z
N MET A 1 -7.55 38.15 -34.29
CA MET A 1 -6.34 37.44 -34.75
C MET A 1 -5.25 38.47 -34.95
N GLY A 2 -4.92 39.12 -33.82
CA GLY A 2 -3.60 39.68 -33.62
C GLY A 2 -2.61 38.52 -33.66
N ARG A 3 -1.46 38.74 -34.29
CA ARG A 3 -0.38 37.77 -34.23
C ARG A 3 0.39 38.00 -32.93
N PRO A 4 1.08 36.98 -32.39
CA PRO A 4 1.97 37.22 -31.27
C PRO A 4 3.01 38.30 -31.64
N VAL A 5 3.51 39.00 -30.63
CA VAL A 5 4.55 40.02 -30.77
C VAL A 5 5.72 39.61 -29.90
N VAL A 6 6.92 39.65 -30.49
CA VAL A 6 8.18 39.47 -29.76
C VAL A 6 8.91 40.80 -29.72
N GLU A 7 9.47 41.14 -28.55
CA GLU A 7 10.38 42.26 -28.37
C GLU A 7 11.69 41.73 -27.78
N HIS A 8 12.77 41.80 -28.56
CA HIS A 8 14.11 41.47 -28.12
C HIS A 8 14.69 42.53 -27.17
N PHE A 9 15.62 42.08 -26.33
CA PHE A 9 16.50 42.95 -25.56
C PHE A 9 17.90 42.94 -26.17
N ASN A 10 18.51 44.13 -26.26
CA ASN A 10 19.92 44.25 -26.59
C ASN A 10 20.72 44.14 -25.30
N THR A 11 21.45 43.04 -25.14
CA THR A 11 22.02 42.67 -23.84
C THR A 11 23.54 42.64 -23.90
N ASN A 12 24.19 43.22 -22.89
CA ASN A 12 25.63 43.07 -22.71
C ASN A 12 25.88 41.74 -21.98
N ILE A 13 26.76 40.91 -22.52
CA ILE A 13 27.20 39.67 -21.89
C ILE A 13 28.72 39.72 -21.74
N PHE A 14 29.24 39.25 -20.61
CA PHE A 14 30.68 39.19 -20.42
C PHE A 14 31.28 38.03 -21.21
N LEU A 15 32.57 38.11 -21.54
CA LEU A 15 33.29 37.07 -22.29
C LEU A 15 33.20 35.71 -21.56
N ASN A 16 33.00 34.60 -22.30
CA ASN A 16 32.89 33.24 -21.77
C ASN A 16 31.84 33.06 -20.64
N SER A 17 30.74 33.82 -20.69
CA SER A 17 29.66 33.78 -19.70
C SER A 17 28.38 33.22 -20.31
N VAL A 18 27.39 32.91 -19.47
CA VAL A 18 26.09 32.37 -19.89
C VAL A 18 24.98 33.33 -19.47
N ILE A 19 23.95 33.46 -20.32
CA ILE A 19 22.70 34.15 -20.01
C ILE A 19 21.51 33.26 -20.34
N ASN A 20 20.46 33.34 -19.53
CA ASN A 20 19.23 32.60 -19.75
C ASN A 20 18.45 33.16 -20.94
N GLY A 21 17.82 32.27 -21.72
CA GLY A 21 17.03 32.61 -22.90
C GLY A 21 15.82 33.49 -22.60
N GLU A 22 15.22 33.34 -21.42
CA GLU A 22 14.11 34.18 -20.92
C GLU A 22 14.49 35.66 -20.77
N ASP A 23 15.77 35.96 -20.55
CA ASP A 23 16.27 37.32 -20.38
C ASP A 23 16.60 38.00 -21.71
N LEU A 24 16.43 37.32 -22.84
CA LEU A 24 16.80 37.82 -24.18
C LEU A 24 15.66 38.49 -24.92
N PHE A 25 14.42 38.13 -24.62
CA PHE A 25 13.24 38.68 -25.29
C PHE A 25 12.00 38.51 -24.42
N SER A 26 10.97 39.30 -24.71
CA SER A 26 9.64 39.13 -24.14
C SER A 26 8.61 38.92 -25.24
N THR A 27 7.53 38.21 -24.91
CA THR A 27 6.45 37.92 -25.86
C THR A 27 5.09 38.21 -25.28
N ILE A 28 4.23 38.81 -26.10
CA ILE A 28 2.83 39.08 -25.77
C ILE A 28 1.98 38.67 -26.97
N ASP A 29 0.95 37.86 -26.72
CA ASP A 29 -0.12 37.67 -27.68
C ASP A 29 -1.26 38.67 -27.42
N PRO A 30 -1.62 39.54 -28.38
CA PRO A 30 -2.68 40.54 -28.20
C PRO A 30 -4.07 39.97 -27.94
N ASP A 31 -4.33 38.73 -28.38
CA ASP A 31 -5.62 38.04 -28.22
C ASP A 31 -5.62 37.13 -26.98
N GLY A 32 -4.47 36.96 -26.31
CA GLY A 32 -4.30 36.20 -25.07
C GLY A 32 -4.06 34.71 -25.26
N ASP A 33 -3.77 34.28 -26.50
CA ASP A 33 -3.46 32.89 -26.81
C ASP A 33 -2.09 32.47 -26.23
N VAL A 34 -1.99 31.22 -25.80
CA VAL A 34 -0.75 30.67 -25.23
C VAL A 34 0.27 30.47 -26.35
N ILE A 35 1.53 30.81 -26.10
CA ILE A 35 2.63 30.50 -27.01
C ILE A 35 2.97 29.02 -26.87
N SER A 36 2.96 28.28 -27.97
CA SER A 36 3.31 26.85 -27.96
C SER A 36 4.82 26.63 -27.97
N PHE A 37 5.51 27.35 -28.83
CA PHE A 37 6.96 27.20 -29.01
C PHE A 37 7.58 28.43 -29.66
N PHE A 38 8.90 28.53 -29.50
CA PHE A 38 9.76 29.51 -30.15
C PHE A 38 10.61 28.84 -31.21
N ARG A 39 10.92 29.58 -32.27
CA ARG A 39 12.03 29.26 -33.16
C ARG A 39 13.14 30.26 -32.92
N VAL A 40 14.27 29.77 -32.44
CA VAL A 40 15.44 30.58 -32.11
C VAL A 40 16.56 30.23 -33.09
N GLU A 41 17.32 31.23 -33.50
CA GLU A 41 18.43 31.10 -34.44
C GLU A 41 19.52 32.09 -34.05
N ASP A 42 20.73 31.60 -33.80
CA ASP A 42 21.92 32.45 -33.95
C ASP A 42 22.23 32.55 -35.44
N TYR A 43 21.94 33.71 -36.03
CA TYR A 43 21.97 33.88 -37.49
C TYR A 43 23.33 34.40 -38.00
N GLN A 44 24.31 34.60 -37.12
CA GLN A 44 25.67 34.97 -37.53
C GLN A 44 26.59 33.75 -37.47
N ASP A 45 27.10 33.35 -38.64
CA ASP A 45 28.07 32.26 -38.79
C ASP A 45 29.49 32.76 -38.45
N ASP A 46 29.74 33.06 -37.16
CA ASP A 46 31.07 33.36 -36.63
C ASP A 46 31.54 32.22 -35.71
N PRO A 47 32.53 31.41 -36.11
CA PRO A 47 33.02 30.28 -35.32
C PRO A 47 33.80 30.70 -34.06
N THR A 48 34.09 31.99 -33.89
CA THR A 48 34.66 32.56 -32.66
C THR A 48 33.62 33.22 -31.76
N GLY A 49 32.37 33.24 -32.23
CA GLY A 49 31.23 33.78 -31.52
C GLY A 49 30.63 32.82 -30.49
N GLY A 50 29.59 33.28 -29.81
CA GLY A 50 28.79 32.50 -28.90
C GLY A 50 27.90 31.49 -29.61
N PHE A 51 27.12 30.74 -28.83
CA PHE A 51 26.17 29.76 -29.34
C PHE A 51 25.03 29.55 -28.33
N PHE A 52 23.89 29.07 -28.82
CA PHE A 52 22.80 28.62 -27.96
C PHE A 52 22.99 27.16 -27.55
N ARG A 53 22.55 26.82 -26.34
CA ARG A 53 22.35 25.42 -25.92
C ARG A 53 20.98 25.26 -25.28
N LEU A 54 20.39 24.08 -25.43
CA LEU A 54 19.10 23.71 -24.83
C LEU A 54 19.30 22.42 -24.04
N ASN A 55 18.88 22.40 -22.77
CA ASN A 55 19.08 21.24 -21.88
C ASN A 55 20.55 20.78 -21.84
N GLY A 56 21.48 21.74 -21.83
CA GLY A 56 22.93 21.49 -21.82
C GLY A 56 23.56 21.08 -23.16
N VAL A 57 22.78 20.90 -24.23
CA VAL A 57 23.27 20.48 -25.55
C VAL A 57 23.48 21.68 -26.46
N ALA A 58 24.71 21.87 -26.95
CA ALA A 58 25.07 22.96 -27.87
C ALA A 58 24.36 22.84 -29.23
N ILE A 59 23.75 23.92 -29.69
CA ILE A 59 23.10 24.02 -30.99
C ILE A 59 24.08 24.67 -31.98
N PRO A 60 24.31 24.08 -33.17
CA PRO A 60 25.21 24.65 -34.16
C PRO A 60 24.77 26.04 -34.66
N ASN A 61 25.73 26.96 -34.80
CA ASN A 61 25.48 28.32 -35.31
C ASN A 61 24.85 28.29 -36.71
N GLY A 62 24.00 29.28 -37.03
CA GLY A 62 23.24 29.33 -38.27
C GLY A 62 22.09 28.31 -38.36
N THR A 63 21.82 27.55 -37.30
CA THR A 63 20.71 26.59 -37.24
C THR A 63 19.52 27.20 -36.51
N GLN A 64 18.37 27.26 -37.17
CA GLN A 64 17.10 27.54 -36.50
C GLN A 64 16.61 26.28 -35.80
N PHE A 65 16.32 26.37 -34.50
CA PHE A 65 15.84 25.25 -33.69
C PHE A 65 14.56 25.62 -32.93
N ARG A 66 13.80 24.60 -32.56
CA ARG A 66 12.53 24.72 -31.84
C ARG A 66 12.78 24.60 -30.35
N VAL A 67 12.17 25.48 -29.58
CA VAL A 67 12.15 25.47 -28.11
C VAL A 67 10.68 25.47 -27.70
N GLU A 68 10.19 24.40 -27.09
CA GLU A 68 8.82 24.41 -26.55
C GLU A 68 8.70 25.49 -25.47
N ALA A 69 7.52 26.06 -25.29
CA ALA A 69 7.35 27.16 -24.34
C ALA A 69 7.67 26.75 -22.89
N GLU A 70 7.45 25.47 -22.54
CA GLU A 70 7.85 24.88 -21.25
C GLU A 70 9.36 24.68 -21.09
N ASP A 71 10.10 24.61 -22.20
CA ASP A 71 11.56 24.41 -22.22
C ASP A 71 12.34 25.73 -22.24
N LEU A 72 11.66 26.88 -22.32
CA LEU A 72 12.31 28.19 -22.36
C LEU A 72 13.24 28.47 -21.15
N PRO A 73 12.92 28.05 -19.90
CA PRO A 73 13.84 28.19 -18.76
C PRO A 73 15.18 27.48 -18.95
N PHE A 74 15.24 26.46 -19.82
CA PHE A 74 16.45 25.66 -20.07
C PHE A 74 17.21 26.06 -21.34
N LEU A 75 16.76 27.11 -22.02
CA LEU A 75 17.49 27.73 -23.12
C LEU A 75 18.55 28.67 -22.56
N GLU A 76 19.79 28.51 -22.99
CA GLU A 76 20.91 29.35 -22.57
C GLU A 76 21.71 29.84 -23.78
N TYR A 77 22.24 31.06 -23.72
CA TYR A 77 23.23 31.57 -24.66
C TYR A 77 24.59 31.69 -23.98
N VAL A 78 25.60 31.05 -24.58
CA VAL A 78 26.99 31.05 -24.12
C VAL A 78 27.78 32.03 -24.98
N SER A 79 28.38 33.06 -24.39
CA SER A 79 29.15 34.06 -25.15
C SER A 79 30.47 33.50 -25.67
N GLY A 80 30.85 33.94 -26.87
CA GLY A 80 32.11 33.58 -27.50
C GLY A 80 33.32 34.29 -26.89
N SER A 81 34.49 33.84 -27.37
CA SER A 81 35.81 34.32 -26.95
C SER A 81 36.21 35.70 -27.51
N ARG A 82 35.35 36.36 -28.30
CA ARG A 82 35.64 37.64 -28.96
C ARG A 82 34.72 38.76 -28.49
N ILE A 83 35.31 39.91 -28.16
CA ILE A 83 34.57 41.16 -27.91
C ILE A 83 33.93 41.62 -29.22
N GLY A 84 32.64 41.91 -29.19
CA GLY A 84 31.87 42.22 -30.39
C GLY A 84 30.38 42.20 -30.13
N TRP A 85 29.60 42.14 -31.19
CA TRP A 85 28.17 41.88 -31.07
C TRP A 85 27.78 40.73 -31.98
N GLU A 86 26.86 39.92 -31.50
CA GLU A 86 26.26 38.80 -32.21
C GLU A 86 24.75 38.99 -32.30
N GLY A 87 24.15 38.33 -33.28
CA GLY A 87 22.77 38.57 -33.65
C GLY A 87 21.98 37.29 -33.51
N PHE A 88 20.93 37.33 -32.70
CA PHE A 88 19.99 36.22 -32.60
C PHE A 88 18.63 36.65 -33.14
N ARG A 89 17.87 35.67 -33.62
CA ARG A 89 16.52 35.83 -34.13
C ARG A 89 15.57 34.93 -33.37
N VAL A 90 14.39 35.46 -33.07
CA VAL A 90 13.32 34.73 -32.42
C VAL A 90 12.00 34.91 -33.17
N ILE A 91 11.24 33.82 -33.26
CA ILE A 91 9.87 33.78 -33.77
C ILE A 91 9.01 33.04 -32.74
N ALA A 92 7.94 33.66 -32.25
CA ALA A 92 6.96 32.98 -31.40
C ALA A 92 5.78 32.45 -32.23
N VAL A 93 5.26 31.29 -31.85
CA VAL A 93 4.15 30.59 -32.53
C VAL A 93 3.08 30.18 -31.52
N ASP A 94 1.82 30.51 -31.82
CA ASP A 94 0.66 30.22 -30.96
C ASP A 94 0.15 28.76 -31.04
N VAL A 95 -0.70 28.39 -30.07
CA VAL A 95 -1.42 27.10 -30.00
C VAL A 95 -2.45 27.01 -31.13
N ASN A 96 -1.94 26.66 -32.30
CA ASN A 96 -2.56 26.04 -33.48
C ASN A 96 -1.59 26.05 -34.68
N GLY A 97 -0.42 26.71 -34.56
CA GLY A 97 0.59 26.79 -35.61
C GLY A 97 0.15 27.64 -36.81
N GLU A 98 -0.99 28.32 -36.72
CA GLU A 98 -1.57 29.11 -37.81
C GLU A 98 -0.97 30.52 -37.91
N PHE A 99 -0.53 31.12 -36.80
CA PHE A 99 0.07 32.46 -36.81
C PHE A 99 1.42 32.48 -36.09
N SER A 100 2.40 33.11 -36.76
CA SER A 100 3.72 33.36 -36.20
C SER A 100 4.01 34.85 -36.23
N THR A 101 4.88 35.29 -35.33
CA THR A 101 5.46 36.63 -35.41
C THR A 101 6.29 36.77 -36.69
N ALA A 102 6.55 38.01 -37.10
CA ALA A 102 7.72 38.24 -37.94
C ALA A 102 8.98 37.92 -37.12
N ALA A 103 10.04 37.48 -37.78
CA ALA A 103 11.34 37.32 -37.16
C ALA A 103 11.79 38.64 -36.52
N ASP A 104 11.91 38.66 -35.20
CA ASP A 104 12.53 39.77 -34.47
C ASP A 104 14.00 39.44 -34.19
N SER A 105 14.88 40.43 -34.26
CA SER A 105 16.33 40.22 -34.20
C SER A 105 16.99 41.12 -33.17
N GLY A 106 17.58 40.51 -32.15
CA GLY A 106 18.31 41.19 -31.10
C GLY A 106 19.81 41.08 -31.22
N ARG A 107 20.53 41.89 -30.45
CA ARG A 107 21.99 41.88 -30.40
C ARG A 107 22.49 41.59 -29.00
N LEU A 108 23.44 40.66 -28.94
CA LEU A 108 24.21 40.34 -27.76
C LEU A 108 25.57 41.00 -27.90
N TYR A 109 25.92 41.92 -27.00
CA TYR A 109 27.20 42.61 -27.01
C TYR A 109 28.14 41.92 -26.02
N THR A 110 29.09 41.17 -26.54
CA THR A 110 30.17 40.61 -25.73
C THR A 110 31.10 41.75 -25.32
N VAL A 111 31.13 42.08 -24.03
CA VAL A 111 31.93 43.17 -23.44
C VAL A 111 32.98 42.63 -22.46
N ARG A 112 34.02 43.42 -22.19
CA ARG A 112 35.00 43.14 -21.12
C ARG A 112 34.61 43.84 -19.82
N GLU A 113 34.88 43.18 -18.69
CA GLU A 113 34.88 43.82 -17.37
C GLU A 113 36.03 44.86 -17.25
N ASN A 114 35.84 45.87 -16.41
CA ASN A 114 36.85 46.89 -16.10
C ASN A 114 38.12 46.22 -15.55
N VAL A 115 39.26 46.42 -16.21
CA VAL A 115 40.55 45.78 -15.88
C VAL A 115 41.18 46.45 -14.64
N THR A 116 40.89 45.91 -13.47
CA THR A 116 41.66 46.08 -12.24
C THR A 116 43.09 45.57 -12.47
N LYS A 117 44.12 46.23 -11.92
CA LYS A 117 45.49 45.71 -12.05
C LYS A 117 45.64 44.40 -11.28
N PRO A 118 46.45 43.44 -11.78
CA PRO A 118 46.77 42.23 -11.04
C PRO A 118 47.54 42.56 -9.78
N ARG A 119 47.57 41.61 -8.85
CA ARG A 119 48.25 41.72 -7.56
C ARG A 119 49.19 40.55 -7.38
N VAL A 120 50.29 40.82 -6.70
CA VAL A 120 51.21 39.78 -6.22
C VAL A 120 50.79 39.44 -4.79
N GLN A 121 50.38 38.20 -4.55
CA GLN A 121 50.16 37.65 -3.24
C GLN A 121 51.46 37.03 -2.73
N ASN A 122 51.87 37.48 -1.56
CA ASN A 122 53.01 36.93 -0.84
C ASN A 122 52.51 35.78 0.04
N LEU A 123 53.04 34.58 -0.15
CA LEU A 123 52.81 33.49 0.78
C LEU A 123 53.91 33.50 1.86
N PRO A 124 53.58 33.20 3.13
CA PRO A 124 54.59 33.00 4.15
C PRO A 124 55.59 31.94 3.68
N PHE A 125 56.88 32.25 3.76
CA PHE A 125 57.92 31.36 3.29
C PHE A 125 59.19 31.52 4.11
N ASP A 126 59.68 30.40 4.62
CA ASP A 126 60.96 30.27 5.28
C ASP A 126 61.88 29.47 4.37
N ALA A 127 62.90 30.12 3.83
CA ALA A 127 63.90 29.44 3.04
C ALA A 127 64.88 28.71 3.98
N LEU A 128 65.19 27.45 3.69
CA LEU A 128 66.26 26.75 4.39
C LEU A 128 67.62 27.19 3.84
N ALA A 129 68.61 27.32 4.72
CA ALA A 129 69.99 27.57 4.32
C ALA A 129 70.56 26.39 3.51
N ASP A 130 71.26 26.71 2.40
CA ASP A 130 71.86 25.78 1.44
C ASP A 130 70.87 24.95 0.60
N GLU A 131 69.65 25.46 0.41
CA GLU A 131 68.64 24.81 -0.43
C GLU A 131 68.21 25.68 -1.62
N ALA A 132 67.78 24.99 -2.68
CA ALA A 132 67.09 25.57 -3.82
C ALA A 132 65.59 25.44 -3.58
N THR A 133 64.88 26.57 -3.47
CA THR A 133 63.42 26.55 -3.35
C THR A 133 62.75 27.10 -4.60
N ALA A 134 61.72 26.40 -5.08
CA ALA A 134 60.93 26.85 -6.22
C ALA A 134 60.23 28.17 -5.88
N VAL A 135 60.42 29.19 -6.72
CA VAL A 135 59.84 30.52 -6.50
C VAL A 135 58.31 30.49 -6.57
N ALA A 136 57.75 29.56 -7.34
CA ALA A 136 56.32 29.30 -7.41
C ALA A 136 55.69 28.92 -6.04
N SER A 137 56.46 28.39 -5.09
CA SER A 137 55.92 27.98 -3.79
C SER A 137 55.62 29.14 -2.86
N PHE A 138 56.15 30.34 -3.14
CA PHE A 138 56.00 31.50 -2.25
C PHE A 138 55.54 32.80 -2.94
N ILE A 139 55.43 32.80 -4.26
CA ILE A 139 54.85 33.90 -5.04
C ILE A 139 53.63 33.37 -5.78
N LYS A 140 52.48 34.02 -5.59
CA LYS A 140 51.33 33.87 -6.48
C LYS A 140 50.96 35.21 -7.07
N GLY A 141 50.66 35.23 -8.35
CA GLY A 141 49.98 36.35 -8.97
C GLY A 141 48.50 36.03 -9.05
N TYR A 142 47.64 36.99 -8.73
CA TYR A 142 46.22 36.87 -8.96
C TYR A 142 45.69 38.17 -9.54
N ASP A 143 44.76 38.04 -10.47
CA ASP A 143 44.01 39.19 -10.94
C ASP A 143 42.63 39.20 -10.26
N PRO A 144 42.21 40.32 -9.64
CA PRO A 144 40.88 40.43 -9.03
C PRO A 144 39.72 40.16 -9.99
N ASP A 145 39.94 40.33 -11.30
CA ASP A 145 38.94 40.11 -12.34
C ASP A 145 39.11 38.73 -13.01
N GLY A 146 39.96 37.85 -12.44
CA GLY A 146 40.10 36.46 -12.86
C GLY A 146 40.96 36.23 -14.11
N TYR A 147 41.62 37.26 -14.65
CA TYR A 147 42.58 37.07 -15.74
C TYR A 147 43.80 36.26 -15.28
N PRO A 148 44.25 35.27 -16.06
CA PRO A 148 45.40 34.47 -15.70
C PRO A 148 46.68 35.31 -15.78
N ILE A 149 47.53 35.19 -14.77
CA ILE A 149 48.86 35.80 -14.82
C ILE A 149 49.69 35.05 -15.86
N THR A 150 50.21 35.77 -16.84
CA THR A 150 50.98 35.23 -17.97
C THR A 150 52.49 35.41 -17.79
N GLN A 151 52.92 36.44 -17.04
CA GLN A 151 54.33 36.75 -16.81
C GLN A 151 54.57 37.35 -15.42
N PHE A 152 55.78 37.14 -14.93
CA PHE A 152 56.36 37.80 -13.76
C PHE A 152 57.61 38.57 -14.15
N TYR A 153 57.83 39.72 -13.53
CA TYR A 153 59.06 40.49 -13.66
C TYR A 153 59.72 40.55 -12.29
N ILE A 154 60.79 39.78 -12.11
CA ILE A 154 61.38 39.47 -10.80
C ILE A 154 62.80 40.01 -10.74
N ARG A 155 63.13 40.67 -9.64
CA ARG A 155 64.48 41.14 -9.33
C ARG A 155 64.88 40.72 -7.93
N ASP A 156 66.00 40.04 -7.86
CA ASP A 156 66.78 39.88 -6.64
C ASP A 156 67.55 41.18 -6.35
N ARG A 157 67.29 41.82 -5.20
CA ARG A 157 67.88 43.13 -4.88
C ARG A 157 69.21 43.04 -4.14
N SER A 158 69.47 42.00 -3.37
CA SER A 158 70.73 41.92 -2.61
C SER A 158 71.72 41.03 -3.35
N VAL A 159 72.92 41.55 -3.56
CA VAL A 159 73.88 40.97 -4.50
C VAL A 159 74.84 39.96 -3.85
N ASP A 160 74.65 39.61 -2.56
CA ASP A 160 75.67 38.86 -1.79
C ASP A 160 75.14 37.70 -0.93
N LEU A 161 73.83 37.38 -0.94
CA LEU A 161 73.22 36.47 0.05
C LEU A 161 72.44 35.27 -0.55
N GLY A 162 72.22 35.27 -1.88
CA GLY A 162 71.54 34.22 -2.65
C GLY A 162 71.58 34.53 -4.15
N PHE A 163 70.98 33.65 -4.97
CA PHE A 163 70.77 33.95 -6.39
C PHE A 163 69.59 33.17 -6.98
N LEU A 164 68.95 33.76 -7.98
CA LEU A 164 67.92 33.09 -8.78
C LEU A 164 68.56 32.24 -9.88
N THR A 165 68.03 31.04 -10.09
CA THR A 165 68.32 30.21 -11.26
C THR A 165 67.03 29.90 -12.01
N LEU A 166 67.05 29.97 -13.34
CA LEU A 166 65.97 29.47 -14.18
C LEU A 166 66.47 28.24 -14.92
N ASP A 167 65.81 27.10 -14.71
CA ASP A 167 66.19 25.80 -15.27
C ASP A 167 67.67 25.42 -15.01
N GLY A 168 68.17 25.80 -13.82
CA GLY A 168 69.54 25.54 -13.37
C GLY A 168 70.60 26.57 -13.82
N GLU A 169 70.26 27.53 -14.67
CA GLU A 169 71.16 28.61 -15.10
C GLU A 169 70.99 29.85 -14.21
N ALA A 170 72.10 30.40 -13.70
CA ALA A 170 72.08 31.55 -12.80
C ALA A 170 71.69 32.85 -13.52
N LEU A 171 70.70 33.55 -12.97
CA LEU A 171 70.25 34.86 -13.46
C LEU A 171 71.18 35.97 -12.95
N ALA A 172 71.33 37.05 -13.73
CA ALA A 172 72.17 38.17 -13.35
C ALA A 172 71.60 38.90 -12.12
N GLN A 173 72.38 38.99 -11.05
CA GLN A 173 71.95 39.62 -9.79
C GLN A 173 71.73 41.13 -9.94
N GLY A 174 70.76 41.67 -9.20
CA GLY A 174 70.48 43.10 -9.18
C GLY A 174 69.75 43.64 -10.42
N GLU A 175 69.37 42.80 -11.37
CA GLU A 175 68.58 43.15 -12.57
C GLU A 175 67.18 42.52 -12.53
N TYR A 176 66.24 43.08 -13.30
CA TYR A 176 64.92 42.49 -13.46
C TYR A 176 64.93 41.47 -14.60
N HIS A 177 64.34 40.32 -14.34
CA HIS A 177 64.19 39.21 -15.30
C HIS A 177 62.72 38.96 -15.57
N LEU A 178 62.37 38.82 -16.85
CA LEU A 178 61.03 38.46 -17.29
C LEU A 178 60.92 36.95 -17.33
N ILE A 179 59.99 36.41 -16.55
CA ILE A 179 59.75 34.97 -16.39
C ILE A 179 58.30 34.73 -16.79
N LYS A 180 58.03 33.86 -17.76
CA LYS A 180 56.64 33.51 -18.05
C LYS A 180 56.07 32.65 -16.95
N THR A 181 54.75 32.66 -16.76
CA THR A 181 54.10 31.81 -15.75
C THR A 181 54.39 30.33 -15.98
N GLU A 182 54.44 29.87 -17.23
CA GLU A 182 54.83 28.50 -17.60
C GLU A 182 56.29 28.15 -17.25
N GLU A 183 57.17 29.16 -17.11
CA GLU A 183 58.59 29.00 -16.75
C GLU A 183 58.81 29.14 -15.23
N LEU A 184 57.78 29.53 -14.47
CA LEU A 184 57.89 29.83 -13.03
C LEU A 184 58.22 28.58 -12.21
N GLU A 185 57.77 27.40 -12.63
CA GLU A 185 58.12 26.11 -11.99
C GLU A 185 59.63 25.80 -12.11
N GLY A 186 60.29 26.31 -13.15
CA GLY A 186 61.74 26.19 -13.36
C GLY A 186 62.57 27.24 -12.64
N LEU A 187 61.94 28.24 -12.01
CA LEU A 187 62.62 29.31 -11.30
C LEU A 187 62.85 28.93 -9.84
N TYR A 188 64.11 28.91 -9.43
CA TYR A 188 64.53 28.57 -8.07
C TYR A 188 65.33 29.72 -7.45
N TYR A 189 65.09 29.95 -6.16
CA TYR A 189 65.96 30.77 -5.32
C TYR A 189 66.93 29.87 -4.55
N ASN A 190 68.23 30.10 -4.72
CA ASN A 190 69.30 29.34 -4.09
C ASN A 190 69.92 30.16 -2.96
N THR A 191 69.90 29.64 -1.74
CA THR A 191 70.46 30.29 -0.55
C THR A 191 71.94 29.91 -0.36
N THR A 192 72.76 30.80 0.24
CA THR A 192 74.22 30.60 0.36
C THR A 192 74.71 30.30 1.79
N GLY A 193 73.92 29.60 2.60
CA GLY A 193 74.34 29.09 3.92
C GLY A 193 74.33 30.10 5.07
N ALA A 194 74.03 31.37 4.83
CA ALA A 194 73.93 32.42 5.86
C ALA A 194 72.47 32.67 6.28
N THR A 195 72.21 32.77 7.60
CA THR A 195 70.91 33.21 8.15
C THR A 195 70.77 34.73 7.99
N SER A 196 69.90 35.18 7.09
CA SER A 196 69.70 36.59 6.75
C SER A 196 68.29 36.83 6.16
N SER A 197 67.99 38.07 5.79
CA SER A 197 66.77 38.44 5.07
C SER A 197 67.12 38.98 3.69
N GLU A 198 66.65 38.32 2.63
CA GLU A 198 66.83 38.70 1.22
C GLU A 198 65.61 39.45 0.68
N LYS A 199 65.79 40.42 -0.22
CA LYS A 199 64.72 41.27 -0.73
C LYS A 199 64.45 41.07 -2.22
N PHE A 200 63.23 40.66 -2.57
CA PHE A 200 62.77 40.58 -3.96
C PHE A 200 61.85 41.74 -4.32
N ASP A 201 61.93 42.18 -5.58
CA ASP A 201 60.91 43.02 -6.21
C ASP A 201 60.24 42.23 -7.33
N ILE A 202 58.92 42.10 -7.27
CA ILE A 202 58.12 41.29 -8.18
C ILE A 202 56.96 42.11 -8.74
N PHE A 203 56.71 41.93 -10.03
CA PHE A 203 55.50 42.37 -10.71
C PHE A 203 54.83 41.17 -11.39
N ALA A 204 53.51 41.15 -11.44
CA ALA A 204 52.71 40.18 -12.20
C ALA A 204 52.06 40.88 -13.41
N TYR A 205 51.92 40.17 -14.52
CA TYR A 205 51.29 40.61 -15.74
C TYR A 205 50.19 39.65 -16.14
N ASP A 206 48.97 40.15 -16.31
CA ASP A 206 47.77 39.39 -16.68
C ASP A 206 47.60 39.23 -18.22
N GLY A 207 48.58 39.71 -19.00
CA GLY A 207 48.48 39.78 -20.47
C GLY A 207 48.07 41.16 -20.99
N GLU A 208 47.72 42.10 -20.11
CA GLU A 208 47.24 43.44 -20.48
C GLU A 208 47.86 44.55 -19.62
N LEU A 209 47.85 44.40 -18.29
CA LEU A 209 48.36 45.33 -17.29
C LEU A 209 49.38 44.69 -16.35
N TRP A 210 50.38 45.49 -15.94
CA TRP A 210 51.31 45.13 -14.88
C TRP A 210 50.76 45.51 -13.51
N SER A 211 50.98 44.64 -12.52
CA SER A 211 50.70 44.89 -11.11
C SER A 211 51.46 46.10 -10.58
N GLU A 212 51.10 46.56 -9.39
CA GLU A 212 52.04 47.36 -8.58
C GLU A 212 53.20 46.47 -8.09
N ARG A 213 54.29 47.10 -7.65
CA ARG A 213 55.48 46.39 -7.15
C ARG A 213 55.15 45.67 -5.84
N GLY A 214 55.29 44.35 -5.83
CA GLY A 214 55.42 43.57 -4.60
C GLY A 214 56.88 43.57 -4.15
N SER A 215 57.17 44.11 -2.96
CA SER A 215 58.47 43.91 -2.30
C SER A 215 58.34 42.81 -1.26
N TYR A 216 59.23 41.82 -1.31
CA TYR A 216 59.21 40.66 -0.42
C TYR A 216 60.53 40.51 0.31
N ASP A 217 60.48 40.11 1.59
CA ASP A 217 61.64 39.80 2.41
C ASP A 217 61.63 38.27 2.72
N VAL A 218 62.55 37.48 2.15
CA VAL A 218 62.73 36.04 2.47
C VAL A 218 63.69 35.92 3.64
N GLY A 219 63.24 35.37 4.76
CA GLY A 219 64.13 34.95 5.85
C GLY A 219 64.73 33.58 5.57
N THR A 220 66.04 33.43 5.81
CA THR A 220 66.69 32.10 5.81
C THR A 220 66.83 31.57 7.23
N THR A 221 66.21 30.42 7.52
CA THR A 221 66.30 29.72 8.81
C THR A 221 67.23 28.51 8.70
N ALA A 222 67.86 28.15 9.81
CA ALA A 222 68.73 26.98 9.87
C ALA A 222 67.92 25.75 10.33
N ASN A 223 67.87 24.69 9.52
CA ASN A 223 67.30 23.40 9.91
C ASN A 223 68.41 22.49 10.46
N VAL A 224 68.52 22.42 11.79
CA VAL A 224 69.60 21.76 12.53
C VAL A 224 69.10 20.75 13.56
N ASN A 225 67.86 20.87 14.03
CA ASN A 225 67.19 19.99 14.96
C ASN A 225 66.21 19.07 14.22
N ARG A 226 65.94 17.89 14.79
CA ARG A 226 64.95 16.96 14.21
C ARG A 226 63.56 17.30 14.76
N PRO A 227 62.49 17.20 13.95
CA PRO A 227 61.13 17.29 14.45
C PRO A 227 60.83 16.13 15.42
N VAL A 228 59.88 16.35 16.35
CA VAL A 228 59.49 15.40 17.39
C VAL A 228 58.00 15.10 17.29
N ALA A 229 57.66 13.86 16.95
CA ALA A 229 56.28 13.38 16.97
C ALA A 229 55.85 13.02 18.39
N GLN A 230 54.65 13.48 18.79
CA GLN A 230 54.14 13.35 20.15
C GLN A 230 53.29 12.08 20.35
N PHE A 231 52.87 11.85 21.59
CA PHE A 231 51.82 10.88 21.91
C PHE A 231 50.48 11.62 22.05
N THR A 232 49.44 11.13 21.37
CA THR A 232 48.10 11.72 21.42
C THR A 232 47.03 10.65 21.63
N ARG A 233 45.85 11.08 22.10
CA ARG A 233 44.74 10.18 22.42
C ARG A 233 43.43 10.74 21.87
N GLY A 234 42.60 9.86 21.31
CA GLY A 234 41.22 10.14 20.93
C GLY A 234 40.28 9.07 21.48
N ASP A 235 39.02 9.44 21.73
CA ASP A 235 37.97 8.51 22.15
C ASP A 235 36.79 8.66 21.18
N VAL A 236 36.22 7.55 20.71
CA VAL A 236 35.16 7.48 19.67
C VAL A 236 34.16 6.36 19.97
N ASN A 237 32.97 6.41 19.38
CA ASN A 237 32.05 5.26 19.41
C ASN A 237 32.33 4.31 18.24
N SER A 238 31.86 3.07 18.37
CA SER A 238 31.93 2.09 17.28
C SER A 238 31.23 2.60 16.02
N ARG A 239 31.86 2.41 14.85
CA ARG A 239 31.41 2.86 13.52
C ARG A 239 31.55 4.37 13.23
N ASP A 240 32.02 5.17 14.18
CA ASP A 240 32.34 6.59 13.93
C ASP A 240 33.54 6.74 12.98
N ILE A 241 33.56 7.84 12.22
CA ILE A 241 34.69 8.30 11.43
C ILE A 241 35.24 9.58 12.06
N ILE A 242 36.55 9.64 12.30
CA ILE A 242 37.21 10.84 12.84
C ILE A 242 38.43 11.26 12.02
N ALA A 243 38.67 12.57 11.92
CA ALA A 243 39.87 13.12 11.29
C ALA A 243 41.13 12.84 12.12
N ILE A 244 42.25 12.52 11.44
CA ILE A 244 43.55 12.26 12.07
C ILE A 244 44.36 13.53 12.30
N GLU A 245 44.20 14.57 11.48
CA GLU A 245 44.92 15.85 11.57
C GLU A 245 45.06 16.39 13.02
N PRO A 246 43.98 16.55 13.82
CA PRO A 246 44.10 17.08 15.19
C PRO A 246 44.87 16.16 16.15
N LEU A 247 45.05 14.89 15.79
CA LEU A 247 45.78 13.90 16.58
C LEU A 247 47.24 13.74 16.13
N ALA A 248 47.60 14.13 14.91
CA ALA A 248 48.94 13.96 14.33
C ALA A 248 49.90 15.11 14.72
N ASN A 249 50.15 15.29 16.01
CA ASN A 249 50.95 16.41 16.52
C ASN A 249 52.47 16.20 16.38
N ILE A 250 53.14 17.03 15.58
CA ILE A 250 54.61 17.08 15.46
C ILE A 250 55.09 18.49 15.80
N THR A 251 56.07 18.58 16.69
CA THR A 251 56.72 19.84 17.08
C THR A 251 58.11 19.93 16.48
N ASP A 252 58.48 21.10 15.96
CA ASP A 252 59.82 21.38 15.45
C ASP A 252 60.41 22.61 16.15
N ASP A 253 61.55 22.44 16.82
CA ASP A 253 62.22 23.51 17.58
C ASP A 253 62.82 24.60 16.65
N ASP A 254 63.06 24.28 15.38
CA ASP A 254 63.54 25.22 14.36
C ASP A 254 62.38 25.96 13.66
N GLY A 255 61.13 25.56 13.97
CA GLY A 255 59.91 26.15 13.38
C GLY A 255 59.67 25.75 11.93
N ASN A 256 60.32 24.69 11.44
CA ASN A 256 60.16 24.23 10.07
C ASN A 256 58.83 23.48 9.87
N SER A 257 58.22 23.66 8.69
CA SER A 257 56.97 22.98 8.33
C SER A 257 57.22 21.53 7.92
N ILE A 258 56.37 20.62 8.42
CA ILE A 258 56.35 19.23 7.95
C ILE A 258 55.89 19.20 6.49
N LYS A 259 56.63 18.48 5.65
CA LYS A 259 56.36 18.31 4.22
C LYS A 259 55.48 17.11 3.93
N TRP A 260 55.71 16.02 4.66
CA TRP A 260 54.88 14.83 4.59
C TRP A 260 54.94 14.06 5.90
N TYR A 261 53.89 13.28 6.11
CA TYR A 261 53.71 12.36 7.22
C TYR A 261 53.77 10.93 6.71
N GLU A 262 54.19 10.02 7.57
CA GLU A 262 53.96 8.60 7.38
C GLU A 262 53.16 8.06 8.55
N PHE A 263 52.13 7.26 8.25
CA PHE A 263 51.28 6.59 9.24
C PHE A 263 51.39 5.08 9.10
N TRP A 264 51.34 4.37 10.22
CA TRP A 264 51.37 2.92 10.26
C TRP A 264 50.28 2.44 11.21
N ASN A 265 49.21 1.90 10.64
CA ASN A 265 48.22 1.12 11.38
C ASN A 265 48.84 -0.21 11.84
N THR A 266 49.10 -0.33 13.14
CA THR A 266 49.84 -1.46 13.71
C THR A 266 49.04 -2.77 13.77
N SER A 267 47.73 -2.71 13.50
CA SER A 267 46.81 -3.83 13.64
C SER A 267 46.87 -4.85 12.46
N PRO A 268 46.94 -6.17 12.74
CA PRO A 268 46.82 -7.21 11.71
C PRO A 268 45.39 -7.60 11.30
N HIS A 269 44.35 -7.26 12.07
CA HIS A 269 43.05 -7.95 11.98
C HIS A 269 41.96 -7.05 11.42
N ALA A 270 41.29 -7.49 10.35
CA ALA A 270 40.19 -6.78 9.67
C ALA A 270 39.05 -6.30 10.58
N VAL A 271 38.90 -6.88 11.78
CA VAL A 271 37.91 -6.48 12.79
C VAL A 271 38.33 -5.30 13.67
N HIS A 272 39.50 -4.71 13.43
CA HIS A 272 39.97 -3.47 14.07
C HIS A 272 39.83 -2.29 13.09
N GLY A 273 39.93 -1.05 13.58
CA GLY A 273 39.69 0.13 12.75
C GLY A 273 40.72 0.36 11.63
N ASP A 274 40.29 1.12 10.62
CA ASP A 274 41.01 1.38 9.38
C ASP A 274 41.35 2.87 9.22
N LEU A 275 42.45 3.14 8.51
CA LEU A 275 42.77 4.48 8.02
C LEU A 275 42.16 4.65 6.64
N LEU A 276 41.54 5.80 6.38
CA LEU A 276 40.96 6.17 5.11
C LEU A 276 41.66 7.43 4.62
N LEU A 277 42.07 7.45 3.36
CA LEU A 277 42.53 8.65 2.68
C LEU A 277 41.58 8.88 1.51
N ASP A 278 40.91 10.03 1.47
CA ASP A 278 39.86 10.33 0.49
C ASP A 278 38.75 9.26 0.46
N GLY A 279 38.36 8.74 1.63
CA GLY A 279 37.39 7.66 1.78
C GLY A 279 37.88 6.25 1.35
N VAL A 280 39.13 6.12 0.91
CA VAL A 280 39.71 4.83 0.48
C VAL A 280 40.50 4.18 1.62
N VAL A 281 40.15 2.95 1.96
CA VAL A 281 40.84 2.15 3.00
C VAL A 281 42.30 1.92 2.64
N GLN A 282 43.18 2.28 3.56
CA GLN A 282 44.62 2.22 3.39
C GLN A 282 45.22 0.89 3.86
N PRO A 283 46.35 0.43 3.27
CA PRO A 283 47.01 -0.80 3.67
C PRO A 283 47.42 -0.82 5.15
N ARG A 284 47.22 -1.97 5.79
CA ARG A 284 47.63 -2.22 7.18
C ARG A 284 49.05 -2.74 7.23
N LYS A 285 49.71 -2.57 8.38
CA LYS A 285 51.09 -3.04 8.64
C LYS A 285 52.19 -2.43 7.76
N GLU A 286 51.87 -1.38 7.03
CA GLU A 286 52.81 -0.68 6.17
C GLU A 286 52.77 0.82 6.49
N TRP A 287 53.85 1.51 6.15
CA TRP A 287 53.87 2.96 6.23
C TRP A 287 53.16 3.51 5.01
N ILE A 288 52.09 4.27 5.23
CA ILE A 288 51.42 5.06 4.21
C ILE A 288 51.97 6.49 4.30
N ARG A 289 52.35 7.05 3.15
CA ARG A 289 52.81 8.43 3.07
C ARG A 289 51.63 9.33 2.72
N VAL A 290 51.49 10.42 3.45
CA VAL A 290 50.47 11.46 3.26
C VAL A 290 51.22 12.78 3.15
N GLU A 291 51.06 13.49 2.03
CA GLU A 291 51.64 14.82 1.88
C GLU A 291 50.98 15.78 2.88
N ALA A 292 51.71 16.79 3.36
CA ALA A 292 51.21 17.63 4.46
C ALA A 292 49.94 18.42 4.12
N ASP A 293 49.67 18.66 2.84
CA ASP A 293 48.46 19.30 2.31
C ASP A 293 47.26 18.34 2.18
N GLN A 294 47.46 17.03 2.35
CA GLN A 294 46.42 15.99 2.31
C GLN A 294 46.09 15.43 3.71
N LEU A 295 46.65 16.01 4.78
CA LEU A 295 46.47 15.48 6.13
C LEU A 295 45.02 15.58 6.62
N ASP A 296 44.30 16.61 6.17
CA ASP A 296 42.89 16.85 6.53
C ASP A 296 41.96 15.78 5.95
N ASP A 297 42.37 15.11 4.87
CA ASP A 297 41.63 14.05 4.19
C ASP A 297 41.93 12.65 4.78
N LEU A 298 42.82 12.57 5.76
CA LEU A 298 43.15 11.32 6.46
C LEU A 298 42.20 11.12 7.66
N GLU A 299 41.41 10.06 7.60
CA GLU A 299 40.41 9.71 8.59
C GLU A 299 40.66 8.32 9.20
N PHE A 300 40.00 8.06 10.33
CA PHE A 300 39.97 6.76 10.99
C PHE A 300 38.54 6.27 11.17
N LEU A 301 38.23 5.09 10.62
CA LEU A 301 36.97 4.37 10.84
C LEU A 301 37.10 3.45 12.05
N ALA A 302 36.29 3.72 13.08
CA ALA A 302 36.27 2.95 14.31
C ALA A 302 35.64 1.56 14.12
N PRO A 303 36.21 0.50 14.72
CA PRO A 303 35.68 -0.85 14.58
C PRO A 303 34.34 -1.01 15.30
N ASP A 304 33.59 -2.03 14.87
CA ASP A 304 32.31 -2.37 15.46
C ASP A 304 32.44 -3.22 16.75
N ARG A 305 33.10 -2.67 17.78
CA ARG A 305 33.33 -3.26 19.12
C ARG A 305 34.17 -2.36 20.01
N ASP A 306 34.22 -2.68 21.30
CA ASP A 306 35.19 -2.11 22.23
C ASP A 306 36.62 -2.46 21.80
N PHE A 307 37.44 -1.44 21.56
CA PHE A 307 38.81 -1.65 21.11
C PHE A 307 39.72 -0.46 21.41
N VAL A 308 41.03 -0.68 21.49
CA VAL A 308 42.03 0.40 21.53
C VAL A 308 42.98 0.23 20.36
N GLN A 309 42.89 1.14 19.40
CA GLN A 309 43.75 1.15 18.23
C GLN A 309 44.99 2.01 18.47
N GLN A 310 46.15 1.51 18.04
CA GLN A 310 47.40 2.27 18.01
C GLN A 310 47.86 2.51 16.58
N ILE A 311 48.10 3.78 16.25
CA ILE A 311 48.64 4.23 14.96
C ILE A 311 49.98 4.88 15.23
N ARG A 312 51.05 4.38 14.60
CA ARG A 312 52.34 5.04 14.66
C ARG A 312 52.42 6.09 13.56
N TYR A 313 53.05 7.21 13.85
CA TYR A 313 53.23 8.26 12.86
C TYR A 313 54.60 8.93 12.99
N ARG A 314 55.09 9.53 11.91
CA ARG A 314 56.32 10.32 11.87
C ARG A 314 56.23 11.35 10.75
N GLY A 315 57.03 12.41 10.82
CA GLY A 315 57.01 13.50 9.85
C GLY A 315 58.39 13.89 9.41
N TYR A 316 58.47 14.50 8.23
CA TYR A 316 59.70 14.99 7.62
C TYR A 316 59.58 16.48 7.34
N ASP A 317 60.54 17.26 7.80
CA ASP A 317 60.56 18.74 7.74
C ASP A 317 61.28 19.32 6.51
N GLY A 318 61.80 18.46 5.62
CA GLY A 318 62.66 18.86 4.51
C GLY A 318 64.09 18.33 4.59
N LYS A 319 64.58 17.97 5.79
CA LYS A 319 65.94 17.48 6.02
C LYS A 319 66.01 16.30 6.99
N TYR A 320 65.26 16.35 8.07
CA TYR A 320 65.24 15.34 9.12
C TYR A 320 63.86 14.71 9.27
N GLN A 321 63.85 13.38 9.37
CA GLN A 321 62.67 12.65 9.81
C GLN A 321 62.63 12.60 11.34
N SER A 322 61.44 12.76 11.90
CA SER A 322 61.18 12.60 13.32
C SER A 322 61.32 11.15 13.77
N GLY A 323 61.47 10.95 15.10
CA GLY A 323 61.19 9.66 15.71
C GLY A 323 59.69 9.32 15.64
N ASN A 324 59.34 8.05 15.84
CA ASN A 324 57.94 7.62 15.78
C ASN A 324 57.12 8.12 16.98
N GLY A 325 56.03 8.83 16.72
CA GLY A 325 54.94 9.12 17.66
C GLY A 325 53.92 7.99 17.69
N THR A 326 52.90 8.12 18.55
CA THR A 326 51.77 7.17 18.61
C THR A 326 50.47 7.89 18.92
N ILE A 327 49.45 7.63 18.10
CA ILE A 327 48.06 7.99 18.33
C ILE A 327 47.36 6.77 18.92
N SER A 328 46.68 6.94 20.05
CA SER A 328 45.88 5.88 20.68
C SER A 328 44.40 6.26 20.62
N ILE A 329 43.60 5.48 19.91
CA ILE A 329 42.15 5.73 19.75
C ILE A 329 41.39 4.66 20.54
N THR A 330 40.58 5.06 21.52
CA THR A 330 39.68 4.16 22.25
C THR A 330 38.31 4.16 21.58
N THR A 331 37.82 2.99 21.19
CA THR A 331 36.47 2.80 20.65
C THR A 331 35.58 2.17 21.72
N THR A 332 34.42 2.79 21.96
CA THR A 332 33.36 2.25 22.82
C THR A 332 32.24 1.67 21.96
N TYR A 333 31.86 0.41 22.17
CA TYR A 333 30.77 -0.23 21.44
C TYR A 333 29.42 0.37 21.84
N VAL A 334 28.72 0.89 20.84
CA VAL A 334 27.33 1.33 20.96
C VAL A 334 26.49 0.41 20.07
N PRO A 335 25.61 -0.44 20.63
CA PRO A 335 24.71 -1.25 19.83
C PRO A 335 23.78 -0.33 19.01
N PRO A 336 23.43 -0.71 17.77
CA PRO A 336 22.47 0.06 16.99
C PRO A 336 21.12 0.12 17.73
N PRO A 337 20.38 1.24 17.62
CA PRO A 337 19.04 1.34 18.18
C PRO A 337 18.13 0.28 17.57
N ILE A 338 17.33 -0.39 18.40
CA ILE A 338 16.31 -1.34 17.94
C ILE A 338 15.08 -0.53 17.51
N PRO A 339 14.57 -0.69 16.26
CA PRO A 339 13.39 0.03 15.78
C PRO A 339 12.13 -0.42 16.51
N PRO A 340 11.07 0.42 16.52
CA PRO A 340 9.78 0.03 17.08
C PRO A 340 9.15 -1.11 16.25
N SER A 341 8.35 -1.94 16.91
CA SER A 341 7.53 -2.96 16.25
C SER A 341 6.12 -3.00 16.82
N ILE A 342 5.18 -3.56 16.05
CA ILE A 342 3.81 -3.77 16.48
C ILE A 342 3.39 -5.20 16.14
N GLU A 343 2.61 -5.81 17.03
CA GLU A 343 2.10 -7.18 16.86
C GLU A 343 0.61 -7.21 17.23
N ALA A 344 -0.16 -8.03 16.53
CA ALA A 344 -1.55 -8.28 16.87
C ALA A 344 -1.64 -8.98 18.23
N VAL A 345 -2.55 -8.53 19.11
CA VAL A 345 -2.77 -9.19 20.42
C VAL A 345 -3.30 -10.61 20.23
N VAL A 346 -4.15 -10.81 19.22
CA VAL A 346 -4.68 -12.11 18.76
C VAL A 346 -4.85 -12.08 17.23
N PRO A 347 -4.73 -13.22 16.53
CA PRO A 347 -4.85 -13.26 15.06
C PRO A 347 -6.30 -13.10 14.58
N LYS A 348 -7.27 -13.47 15.42
CA LYS A 348 -8.71 -13.42 15.15
C LYS A 348 -9.44 -12.86 16.37
N VAL A 349 -10.41 -11.99 16.13
CA VAL A 349 -11.34 -11.45 17.14
C VAL A 349 -12.76 -11.65 16.63
N ASP A 350 -13.58 -12.34 17.42
CA ASP A 350 -15.02 -12.40 17.20
C ASP A 350 -15.67 -11.12 17.78
N VAL A 351 -16.41 -10.39 16.94
CA VAL A 351 -16.98 -9.07 17.27
C VAL A 351 -18.50 -9.05 17.09
N ARG A 352 -19.20 -8.23 17.88
CA ARG A 352 -20.65 -7.93 17.71
C ARG A 352 -20.84 -6.83 16.69
N GLN A 353 -22.00 -6.74 16.08
CA GLN A 353 -22.39 -5.59 15.24
C GLN A 353 -22.20 -4.26 15.96
N LEU A 354 -21.68 -3.28 15.22
CA LEU A 354 -21.41 -1.92 15.71
C LEU A 354 -20.60 -1.90 17.02
N GLN A 355 -19.85 -2.96 17.31
CA GLN A 355 -18.96 -2.98 18.46
C GLN A 355 -17.75 -2.12 18.15
N THR A 356 -17.50 -1.17 19.04
CA THR A 356 -16.36 -0.27 18.94
C THR A 356 -15.19 -0.81 19.77
N PHE A 357 -14.00 -0.78 19.19
CA PHE A 357 -12.74 -1.12 19.83
C PHE A 357 -11.76 0.04 19.71
N GLU A 358 -11.08 0.37 20.81
CA GLU A 358 -9.91 1.22 20.76
C GLU A 358 -8.81 0.43 20.01
N VAL A 359 -8.29 0.96 18.90
CA VAL A 359 -7.36 0.20 18.05
C VAL A 359 -6.07 -0.14 18.79
N ASP A 360 -5.63 0.71 19.72
CA ASP A 360 -4.46 0.45 20.56
C ASP A 360 -4.65 -0.72 21.55
N SER A 361 -5.89 -1.17 21.78
CA SER A 361 -6.19 -2.36 22.56
C SER A 361 -6.05 -3.66 21.77
N LEU A 362 -6.06 -3.56 20.44
CA LEU A 362 -5.98 -4.69 19.51
C LEU A 362 -4.54 -5.06 19.19
N PHE A 363 -3.60 -4.12 19.36
CA PHE A 363 -2.20 -4.28 19.00
C PHE A 363 -1.25 -4.01 20.18
N THR A 364 -0.15 -4.73 20.25
CA THR A 364 0.94 -4.48 21.21
C THR A 364 2.10 -3.77 20.51
N VAL A 365 2.42 -2.55 20.95
CA VAL A 365 3.55 -1.77 20.46
C VAL A 365 4.78 -2.01 21.34
N ASN A 366 5.90 -2.36 20.73
CA ASN A 366 7.19 -2.61 21.38
C ASN A 366 8.22 -1.54 20.98
N GLU A 367 8.74 -0.79 21.95
CA GLU A 367 9.70 0.31 21.73
C GLU A 367 11.01 0.11 22.51
N PRO A 368 11.82 -0.92 22.21
CA PRO A 368 13.03 -1.26 22.97
C PRO A 368 14.19 -0.26 22.84
N GLY A 369 14.10 0.71 21.92
CA GLY A 369 15.16 1.68 21.66
C GLY A 369 14.63 3.07 21.31
N LEU A 370 14.16 3.23 20.07
CA LEU A 370 13.57 4.49 19.60
C LEU A 370 12.05 4.45 19.72
N PRO A 371 11.41 5.55 20.16
CA PRO A 371 9.97 5.63 20.19
C PRO A 371 9.41 5.70 18.77
N ALA A 372 8.22 5.12 18.61
CA ALA A 372 7.36 5.33 17.45
C ALA A 372 7.03 6.81 17.31
N THR A 373 7.22 7.35 16.11
CA THR A 373 6.83 8.71 15.77
C THR A 373 5.58 8.74 14.93
N GLU A 374 5.23 7.63 14.27
CA GLU A 374 4.10 7.51 13.35
C GLU A 374 3.53 6.09 13.38
N PHE A 375 2.24 5.99 13.10
CA PHE A 375 1.49 4.74 12.98
C PHE A 375 0.74 4.75 11.65
N GLN A 376 0.46 3.58 11.12
CA GLN A 376 -0.44 3.45 9.98
C GLN A 376 -1.48 2.37 10.24
N ILE A 377 -2.69 2.61 9.76
CA ILE A 377 -3.80 1.67 9.80
C ILE A 377 -4.42 1.53 8.42
N PHE A 378 -5.00 0.36 8.16
CA PHE A 378 -5.65 0.06 6.90
C PHE A 378 -6.79 -0.93 7.10
N ASP A 379 -7.93 -0.62 6.49
CA ASP A 379 -9.10 -1.50 6.37
C ASP A 379 -9.17 -1.99 4.93
N GLY A 380 -8.98 -3.30 4.74
CA GLY A 380 -8.94 -3.92 3.43
C GLY A 380 -10.29 -4.42 2.91
N ASN A 381 -11.37 -4.19 3.66
CA ASN A 381 -12.71 -4.56 3.23
C ASN A 381 -13.50 -3.32 2.76
N SER A 382 -14.05 -3.41 1.56
CA SER A 382 -14.82 -2.36 0.90
C SER A 382 -16.32 -2.67 0.82
N ASP A 383 -16.73 -3.83 1.35
CA ASP A 383 -18.13 -4.23 1.39
C ASP A 383 -18.94 -3.18 2.19
N SER A 384 -20.08 -2.75 1.65
CA SER A 384 -21.03 -1.90 2.37
C SER A 384 -21.53 -2.49 3.70
N PHE A 385 -21.28 -3.78 3.94
CA PHE A 385 -21.60 -4.51 5.14
C PHE A 385 -20.44 -4.60 6.14
N SER A 386 -19.23 -4.13 5.81
CA SER A 386 -18.07 -4.20 6.68
C SER A 386 -17.98 -3.08 7.72
N GLY A 387 -17.12 -3.27 8.72
CA GLY A 387 -16.72 -2.25 9.67
C GLY A 387 -15.91 -1.12 9.05
N GLU A 388 -15.61 -0.11 9.86
CA GLU A 388 -14.84 1.07 9.47
C GLU A 388 -14.00 1.61 10.64
N PHE A 389 -12.90 2.30 10.34
CA PHE A 389 -12.15 3.07 11.33
C PHE A 389 -12.77 4.44 11.56
N LEU A 390 -12.83 4.87 12.82
CA LEU A 390 -13.32 6.17 13.24
C LEU A 390 -12.20 6.97 13.91
N LEU A 391 -11.80 8.08 13.31
CA LEU A 391 -10.91 9.05 13.96
C LEU A 391 -11.75 10.21 14.50
N PHE A 392 -11.74 10.39 15.82
CA PHE A 392 -12.59 11.39 16.50
C PHE A 392 -14.09 11.27 16.13
N ASN A 393 -14.61 10.03 16.08
CA ASN A 393 -15.97 9.70 15.64
C ASN A 393 -16.29 10.07 14.18
N SER A 394 -15.29 10.37 13.36
CA SER A 394 -15.46 10.59 11.93
C SER A 394 -14.93 9.38 11.17
N PRO A 395 -15.73 8.77 10.28
CA PRO A 395 -15.28 7.61 9.51
C PRO A 395 -14.12 7.99 8.61
N LEU A 396 -13.09 7.14 8.66
CA LEU A 396 -11.98 7.16 7.73
C LEU A 396 -12.41 6.45 6.44
N ALA A 397 -11.82 6.85 5.31
CA ALA A 397 -12.09 6.18 4.04
C ALA A 397 -11.61 4.72 4.10
N THR A 398 -12.45 3.79 3.68
CA THR A 398 -12.08 2.39 3.45
C THR A 398 -11.13 2.30 2.25
N ASP A 399 -10.38 1.18 2.14
CA ASP A 399 -9.37 0.95 1.09
C ASP A 399 -8.27 2.02 1.00
N VAL A 400 -7.96 2.71 2.10
CA VAL A 400 -6.92 3.73 2.14
C VAL A 400 -6.03 3.53 3.36
N VAL A 401 -4.71 3.60 3.17
CA VAL A 401 -3.75 3.62 4.28
C VAL A 401 -3.79 5.00 4.95
N HIS A 402 -4.11 5.02 6.25
CA HIS A 402 -4.14 6.25 7.04
C HIS A 402 -2.88 6.34 7.90
N THR A 403 -2.14 7.43 7.77
CA THR A 403 -1.00 7.73 8.64
C THR A 403 -1.46 8.56 9.83
N LEU A 404 -1.16 8.10 11.03
CA LEU A 404 -1.59 8.64 12.30
C LEU A 404 -0.38 9.02 13.17
N THR A 405 -0.50 10.12 13.91
CA THR A 405 0.41 10.40 15.02
C THR A 405 0.18 9.43 16.19
N PRO A 406 1.14 9.29 17.14
CA PRO A 406 0.94 8.46 18.33
C PRO A 406 -0.30 8.87 19.16
N ALA A 407 -0.65 10.16 19.13
CA ALA A 407 -1.85 10.65 19.81
C ALA A 407 -3.14 10.24 19.08
N GLU A 408 -3.15 10.26 17.74
CA GLU A 408 -4.30 9.83 16.94
C GLU A 408 -4.49 8.31 17.01
N PHE A 409 -3.41 7.53 16.97
CA PHE A 409 -3.48 6.07 17.12
C PHE A 409 -4.07 5.64 18.48
N SER A 410 -3.80 6.41 19.54
CA SER A 410 -4.37 6.13 20.88
C SER A 410 -5.86 6.46 21.03
N VAL A 411 -6.49 7.06 20.01
CA VAL A 411 -7.90 7.50 20.06
C VAL A 411 -8.67 7.14 18.79
N VAL A 412 -8.05 6.40 17.87
CA VAL A 412 -8.73 5.85 16.72
C VAL A 412 -9.47 4.60 17.16
N ASP A 413 -10.75 4.57 16.80
CA ASP A 413 -11.62 3.46 17.09
C ASP A 413 -11.82 2.63 15.81
N TYR A 414 -12.08 1.35 15.96
CA TYR A 414 -12.64 0.51 14.91
C TYR A 414 -14.06 0.14 15.29
N ILE A 415 -15.02 0.32 14.39
CA ILE A 415 -16.41 -0.13 14.57
C ILE A 415 -16.71 -1.22 13.55
N SER A 416 -17.08 -2.41 14.02
CA SER A 416 -17.52 -3.51 13.16
C SER A 416 -18.81 -3.16 12.39
N GLY A 417 -19.07 -3.85 11.28
CA GLY A 417 -20.18 -3.58 10.37
C GLY A 417 -21.60 -3.51 11.00
N PRO A 418 -22.55 -2.79 10.36
CA PRO A 418 -23.91 -2.57 10.88
C PRO A 418 -24.92 -3.70 10.64
N TYR A 419 -24.60 -4.75 9.88
CA TYR A 419 -25.58 -5.75 9.41
C TYR A 419 -25.34 -7.16 9.97
N ILE A 420 -26.36 -8.03 9.84
CA ILE A 420 -26.48 -9.31 10.57
C ILE A 420 -25.66 -10.45 9.95
N VAL A 421 -24.85 -10.18 8.94
CA VAL A 421 -24.13 -11.21 8.21
C VAL A 421 -22.81 -11.54 8.91
N ARG A 422 -22.40 -12.82 8.90
CA ARG A 422 -20.99 -13.16 9.13
C ARG A 422 -20.13 -12.45 8.07
N SER A 423 -19.38 -11.44 8.48
CA SER A 423 -18.36 -10.79 7.65
C SER A 423 -16.99 -10.98 8.30
N ASN A 424 -15.99 -11.21 7.46
CA ASN A 424 -14.60 -11.22 7.89
C ASN A 424 -13.90 -9.98 7.36
N GLU A 425 -13.24 -9.29 8.27
CA GLU A 425 -12.63 -7.99 8.03
C GLU A 425 -11.18 -8.05 8.48
N GLY A 426 -10.27 -8.06 7.51
CA GLY A 426 -8.84 -7.92 7.79
C GLY A 426 -8.52 -6.47 8.11
N ILE A 427 -8.16 -6.18 9.36
CA ILE A 427 -7.62 -4.87 9.73
C ILE A 427 -6.11 -4.96 9.97
N TYR A 428 -5.40 -3.91 9.57
CA TYR A 428 -3.94 -3.88 9.55
C TYR A 428 -3.42 -2.68 10.31
N ALA A 429 -2.32 -2.85 11.05
CA ALA A 429 -1.58 -1.76 11.68
C ALA A 429 -0.06 -1.94 11.58
N ARG A 430 0.68 -0.83 11.44
CA ARG A 430 2.15 -0.80 11.55
C ARG A 430 2.66 0.45 12.24
N VAL A 431 3.93 0.44 12.66
CA VAL A 431 4.54 1.53 13.41
C VAL A 431 5.90 1.91 12.84
N GLY A 432 6.29 3.18 12.94
CA GLY A 432 7.52 3.68 12.33
C GLY A 432 8.20 4.83 13.08
N ASN A 433 9.49 4.99 12.79
CA ASN A 433 10.40 6.01 13.33
C ASN A 433 11.20 6.73 12.20
N GLY A 434 10.84 6.49 10.95
CA GLY A 434 11.62 6.82 9.75
C GLY A 434 11.72 5.60 8.83
N ASP A 435 11.85 4.41 9.44
CA ASP A 435 11.60 3.10 8.83
C ASP A 435 10.32 2.48 9.43
N TRP A 436 9.56 1.74 8.62
CA TRP A 436 8.31 1.08 9.03
C TRP A 436 8.54 -0.36 9.49
N SER A 437 7.82 -0.78 10.53
CA SER A 437 7.69 -2.21 10.88
C SER A 437 6.90 -2.97 9.82
N PRO A 438 6.98 -4.31 9.79
CA PRO A 438 5.98 -5.12 9.10
C PRO A 438 4.56 -4.80 9.58
N TRP A 439 3.56 -5.07 8.74
CA TRP A 439 2.16 -4.96 9.10
C TRP A 439 1.73 -6.10 10.03
N ALA A 440 1.01 -5.76 11.09
CA ALA A 440 0.28 -6.70 11.91
C ALA A 440 -1.18 -6.76 11.42
N ARG A 441 -1.71 -7.98 11.21
CA ARG A 441 -3.09 -8.24 10.78
C ARG A 441 -3.92 -8.78 11.93
N ILE A 442 -5.18 -8.36 11.99
CA ILE A 442 -6.22 -8.97 12.82
C ILE A 442 -7.41 -9.26 11.94
N GLU A 443 -7.92 -10.48 12.04
CA GLU A 443 -9.18 -10.85 11.40
C GLU A 443 -10.33 -10.57 12.35
N MET A 444 -11.14 -9.58 12.01
CA MET A 444 -12.39 -9.25 12.68
C MET A 444 -13.48 -10.12 12.08
N HIS A 445 -13.91 -11.13 12.83
CA HIS A 445 -15.04 -11.95 12.46
C HIS A 445 -16.23 -11.30 13.10
N THR A 446 -17.04 -10.60 12.30
CA THR A 446 -18.37 -10.22 12.75
C THR A 446 -19.16 -11.50 12.83
N GLU A 447 -19.01 -12.20 13.95
CA GLU A 447 -19.96 -13.21 14.32
C GLU A 447 -21.32 -12.49 14.38
N PRO A 448 -22.43 -13.12 14.00
CA PRO A 448 -23.69 -12.76 14.57
C PRO A 448 -23.58 -13.11 16.07
N GLU A 449 -22.85 -12.33 16.85
CA GLU A 449 -23.32 -11.97 18.17
C GLU A 449 -24.44 -10.97 17.91
N PHE A 450 -25.56 -11.57 17.50
CA PHE A 450 -26.90 -11.07 17.49
C PHE A 450 -27.00 -9.91 18.47
N ASP A 451 -27.62 -8.80 18.06
CA ASP A 451 -28.46 -8.14 19.04
C ASP A 451 -29.53 -9.18 19.40
N GLN A 452 -29.19 -10.02 20.37
CA GLN A 452 -30.02 -11.10 20.84
C GLN A 452 -31.31 -10.43 21.32
N ALA A 453 -31.29 -9.19 21.81
CA ALA A 453 -32.51 -8.45 22.09
C ALA A 453 -33.31 -8.17 20.80
N PHE A 454 -32.71 -7.73 19.69
CA PHE A 454 -33.43 -7.50 18.43
C PHE A 454 -34.15 -8.75 17.89
N PHE A 455 -33.47 -9.89 17.83
CA PHE A 455 -34.04 -11.14 17.34
C PHE A 455 -34.86 -11.91 18.38
N THR A 456 -34.46 -11.93 19.66
CA THR A 456 -35.33 -12.50 20.73
C THR A 456 -36.59 -11.68 20.95
N ASN A 457 -36.60 -10.42 20.52
CA ASN A 457 -37.85 -9.67 20.48
C ASN A 457 -38.72 -10.05 19.26
N GLN A 458 -38.20 -10.75 18.24
CA GLN A 458 -38.98 -11.39 17.17
C GLN A 458 -39.61 -12.72 17.60
N VAL A 459 -39.32 -13.20 18.81
CA VAL A 459 -40.04 -14.30 19.45
C VAL A 459 -40.98 -13.77 20.53
N ASN A 460 -42.11 -14.44 20.69
CA ASN A 460 -42.98 -14.25 21.84
C ASN A 460 -42.24 -14.77 23.09
N PRO A 461 -42.36 -14.11 24.27
CA PRO A 461 -41.73 -14.56 25.51
C PRO A 461 -42.20 -15.96 26.00
N VAL A 462 -43.20 -16.57 25.36
CA VAL A 462 -43.72 -17.89 25.70
C VAL A 462 -43.35 -18.92 24.62
N SER A 463 -42.70 -20.01 25.04
CA SER A 463 -42.42 -21.19 24.21
C SER A 463 -42.85 -22.48 24.90
N TRP A 464 -42.80 -23.61 24.20
CA TRP A 464 -43.14 -24.92 24.78
C TRP A 464 -42.06 -25.46 25.73
N VAL A 465 -40.81 -25.00 25.62
CA VAL A 465 -39.67 -25.50 26.41
C VAL A 465 -39.84 -25.25 27.93
N PRO A 466 -40.23 -24.05 28.41
CA PRO A 466 -40.58 -23.81 29.82
C PRO A 466 -41.72 -24.69 30.34
N ILE A 467 -42.63 -25.13 29.46
CA ILE A 467 -43.81 -25.93 29.81
C ILE A 467 -43.45 -27.42 29.99
N LEU A 468 -42.45 -27.93 29.27
CA LEU A 468 -42.14 -29.37 29.16
C LEU A 468 -40.97 -29.86 30.06
N ASN A 469 -40.47 -29.03 30.98
CA ASN A 469 -39.24 -29.18 31.77
C ASN A 469 -37.95 -29.20 30.92
N GLN A 470 -37.06 -28.23 31.16
CA GLN A 470 -35.75 -28.14 30.52
C GLN A 470 -34.81 -29.27 31.00
N GLY A 471 -34.37 -30.11 30.06
CA GLY A 471 -33.48 -31.24 30.32
C GLY A 471 -33.14 -32.01 29.04
N THR A 472 -32.30 -31.39 28.20
CA THR A 472 -31.45 -31.93 27.11
C THR A 472 -31.76 -33.34 26.57
N GLU A 473 -32.36 -33.40 25.38
CA GLU A 473 -31.78 -34.06 24.20
C GLU A 473 -32.56 -33.65 22.93
N VAL A 474 -33.91 -33.56 22.99
CA VAL A 474 -34.82 -33.08 21.91
C VAL A 474 -36.17 -32.62 22.52
N THR A 475 -36.77 -31.53 22.03
CA THR A 475 -38.11 -31.06 22.49
C THR A 475 -39.23 -31.82 21.77
N ARG A 476 -39.87 -32.78 22.45
CA ARG A 476 -40.99 -33.55 21.89
C ARG A 476 -42.32 -32.80 21.99
N LEU A 477 -42.96 -32.53 20.86
CA LEU A 477 -44.25 -31.86 20.76
C LEU A 477 -45.29 -32.79 20.15
N THR A 478 -46.40 -33.02 20.87
CA THR A 478 -47.50 -33.80 20.31
C THR A 478 -48.40 -32.94 19.43
N TYR A 479 -48.87 -33.49 18.30
CA TYR A 479 -49.87 -32.83 17.46
C TYR A 479 -51.03 -33.74 17.10
N SER A 480 -52.17 -33.14 16.74
CA SER A 480 -53.36 -33.90 16.32
C SER A 480 -54.21 -33.14 15.31
N PHE A 481 -54.91 -33.88 14.46
CA PHE A 481 -55.88 -33.30 13.53
C PHE A 481 -57.25 -33.24 14.18
N MET A 482 -57.84 -32.04 14.28
CA MET A 482 -59.13 -31.84 14.93
C MET A 482 -60.21 -32.70 14.27
N GLN A 483 -60.92 -33.51 15.07
CA GLN A 483 -62.03 -34.34 14.59
C GLN A 483 -63.39 -33.64 14.74
N ASN A 484 -63.50 -32.77 15.74
CA ASN A 484 -64.69 -31.98 16.07
C ASN A 484 -64.28 -30.55 16.39
N PHE A 485 -65.24 -29.63 16.29
CA PHE A 485 -65.08 -28.25 16.74
C PHE A 485 -64.68 -28.21 18.23
N PRO A 486 -63.67 -27.43 18.64
CA PRO A 486 -63.22 -27.43 20.03
C PRO A 486 -64.26 -26.91 21.02
N ASP A 487 -64.38 -27.58 22.17
CA ASP A 487 -65.39 -27.25 23.18
C ASP A 487 -65.18 -25.85 23.81
N TYR A 488 -63.93 -25.35 23.84
CA TYR A 488 -63.59 -24.06 24.46
C TYR A 488 -64.07 -22.84 23.66
N GLU A 489 -64.34 -22.98 22.36
CA GLU A 489 -64.89 -21.93 21.49
C GLU A 489 -66.42 -21.72 21.69
N THR A 490 -67.06 -22.54 22.53
CA THR A 490 -68.51 -22.47 22.77
C THR A 490 -68.91 -21.69 24.04
N GLY A 491 -67.96 -21.04 24.71
CA GLY A 491 -68.16 -20.24 25.95
C GLY A 491 -68.24 -18.72 25.74
N GLU A 492 -68.82 -17.99 26.70
CA GLU A 492 -69.18 -16.54 26.69
C GLU A 492 -68.01 -15.52 26.52
N ALA A 493 -66.93 -15.84 25.80
CA ALA A 493 -65.81 -14.92 25.52
C ALA A 493 -65.53 -14.73 24.03
N VAL A 494 -66.54 -14.91 23.16
CA VAL A 494 -66.47 -14.46 21.76
C VAL A 494 -66.62 -12.94 21.74
N ASN A 495 -65.53 -12.22 21.96
CA ASN A 495 -65.45 -10.84 21.48
C ASN A 495 -65.40 -10.92 19.94
N ASN A 496 -66.41 -10.32 19.30
CA ASN A 496 -66.53 -10.05 17.86
C ASN A 496 -65.15 -9.90 17.20
N ASP A 497 -64.82 -10.66 16.14
CA ASP A 497 -65.29 -10.25 14.81
C ASP A 497 -65.54 -11.36 13.75
N ASP A 498 -65.43 -12.68 14.01
CA ASP A 498 -66.04 -13.73 13.14
C ASP A 498 -65.89 -15.14 13.74
N PRO A 499 -66.95 -15.80 14.26
CA PRO A 499 -66.87 -17.21 14.60
C PRO A 499 -66.70 -18.03 13.30
N PRO A 500 -65.85 -19.08 13.27
CA PRO A 500 -65.68 -19.93 12.09
C PRO A 500 -67.03 -20.55 11.69
N GLU A 501 -67.65 -20.04 10.62
CA GLU A 501 -69.04 -20.37 10.29
C GLU A 501 -69.22 -21.85 9.90
N GLN A 502 -68.15 -22.55 9.50
CA GLN A 502 -68.18 -23.99 9.15
C GLN A 502 -66.84 -24.70 9.46
N PHE A 503 -66.74 -25.38 10.61
CA PHE A 503 -65.64 -26.30 10.90
C PHE A 503 -65.59 -27.46 9.90
N SER A 504 -64.38 -27.85 9.48
CA SER A 504 -64.16 -29.12 8.80
C SER A 504 -62.83 -29.77 9.16
N GLN A 505 -62.72 -31.08 8.94
CA GLN A 505 -61.48 -31.81 9.13
C GLN A 505 -60.52 -31.57 7.97
N LEU A 506 -59.22 -31.64 8.24
CA LEU A 506 -58.20 -31.57 7.19
C LEU A 506 -58.35 -32.71 6.18
N THR A 507 -58.17 -32.38 4.90
CA THR A 507 -58.10 -33.37 3.82
C THR A 507 -56.80 -34.18 3.92
N PRO A 508 -56.70 -35.37 3.27
CA PRO A 508 -55.44 -36.10 3.20
C PRO A 508 -54.27 -35.27 2.63
N ILE A 509 -54.55 -34.35 1.70
CA ILE A 509 -53.53 -33.47 1.08
C ILE A 509 -53.02 -32.47 2.12
N GLN A 510 -53.92 -31.82 2.85
CA GLN A 510 -53.52 -30.90 3.93
C GLN A 510 -52.78 -31.63 5.06
N ARG A 511 -53.22 -32.83 5.44
CA ARG A 511 -52.50 -33.64 6.45
C ARG A 511 -51.07 -33.97 6.00
N ASN A 512 -50.88 -34.30 4.72
CA ASN A 512 -49.55 -34.54 4.17
C ASN A 512 -48.68 -33.28 4.22
N ALA A 513 -49.24 -32.12 3.88
CA ALA A 513 -48.54 -30.84 4.02
C ALA A 513 -48.16 -30.51 5.47
N VAL A 514 -49.03 -30.85 6.43
CA VAL A 514 -48.72 -30.70 7.86
C VAL A 514 -47.51 -31.56 8.27
N HIS A 515 -47.45 -32.80 7.80
CA HIS A 515 -46.28 -33.65 8.05
C HIS A 515 -45.00 -33.05 7.48
N MET A 516 -45.02 -32.59 6.22
CA MET A 516 -43.86 -31.96 5.58
C MET A 516 -43.40 -30.68 6.30
N GLY A 517 -44.34 -29.85 6.76
CA GLY A 517 -43.97 -28.63 7.51
C GLY A 517 -43.31 -28.96 8.84
N PHE A 518 -43.79 -29.96 9.58
CA PHE A 518 -43.14 -30.40 10.81
C PHE A 518 -41.77 -31.01 10.54
N GLU A 519 -41.64 -31.87 9.52
CA GLU A 519 -40.35 -32.40 9.09
C GLU A 519 -39.38 -31.27 8.76
N ASN A 520 -39.83 -30.17 8.12
CA ASN A 520 -38.96 -29.02 7.84
C ASN A 520 -38.42 -28.33 9.11
N LEU A 521 -39.21 -28.17 10.18
CA LEU A 521 -38.67 -27.66 11.46
C LEU A 521 -37.66 -28.61 12.10
N GLU A 522 -37.92 -29.92 12.03
CA GLU A 522 -37.05 -30.94 12.63
C GLU A 522 -35.66 -30.98 11.97
N GLN A 523 -35.52 -30.49 10.72
CA GLN A 523 -34.22 -30.41 10.06
C GLN A 523 -33.27 -29.46 10.81
N PHE A 524 -33.75 -28.29 11.23
CA PHE A 524 -32.87 -27.25 11.77
C PHE A 524 -33.03 -26.97 13.26
N ALA A 525 -34.19 -27.28 13.85
CA ALA A 525 -34.46 -27.07 15.27
C ALA A 525 -34.50 -28.42 16.01
N ASN A 526 -34.06 -28.41 17.27
CA ASN A 526 -34.00 -29.60 18.12
C ASN A 526 -35.37 -29.97 18.71
N VAL A 527 -36.33 -30.26 17.83
CA VAL A 527 -37.72 -30.62 18.10
C VAL A 527 -38.06 -31.98 17.49
N GLU A 528 -39.08 -32.65 18.01
CA GLU A 528 -39.64 -33.89 17.45
C GLU A 528 -41.18 -33.84 17.54
N PHE A 529 -41.88 -33.97 16.42
CA PHE A 529 -43.33 -33.89 16.32
C PHE A 529 -43.96 -35.28 16.31
N VAL A 530 -44.77 -35.56 17.33
CA VAL A 530 -45.40 -36.87 17.52
C VAL A 530 -46.91 -36.77 17.30
N GLN A 531 -47.42 -37.42 16.25
CA GLN A 531 -48.86 -37.45 16.02
C GLN A 531 -49.58 -38.28 17.10
N VAL A 532 -50.62 -37.72 17.70
CA VAL A 532 -51.53 -38.41 18.63
C VAL A 532 -52.98 -38.33 18.13
N SER A 533 -53.86 -39.16 18.69
CA SER A 533 -55.30 -39.03 18.44
C SER A 533 -55.81 -37.72 19.04
N ASP A 534 -56.68 -36.98 18.34
CA ASP A 534 -57.36 -35.78 18.85
C ASP A 534 -58.29 -36.09 20.05
N THR A 535 -58.50 -37.35 20.38
CA THR A 535 -59.20 -37.79 21.61
C THR A 535 -58.27 -38.09 22.78
N SER A 536 -56.96 -38.00 22.59
CA SER A 536 -55.95 -38.23 23.63
C SER A 536 -55.93 -37.07 24.63
N THR A 537 -55.22 -37.25 25.73
CA THR A 537 -54.91 -36.17 26.66
C THR A 537 -53.43 -35.82 26.53
N ASN A 538 -53.12 -34.56 26.23
CA ASN A 538 -51.74 -34.07 26.10
C ASN A 538 -51.06 -33.90 27.47
N GLU A 539 -49.81 -33.47 27.44
CA GLU A 539 -48.93 -33.22 28.58
C GLU A 539 -49.50 -32.18 29.57
N LEU A 540 -50.39 -31.31 29.10
CA LEU A 540 -51.09 -30.29 29.88
C LEU A 540 -52.45 -30.75 30.42
N GLY A 541 -52.86 -31.99 30.17
CA GLY A 541 -54.17 -32.49 30.58
C GLY A 541 -55.33 -32.06 29.67
N GLN A 542 -55.04 -31.51 28.49
CA GLN A 542 -56.03 -31.02 27.54
C GLN A 542 -56.31 -32.06 26.45
N ARG A 543 -57.41 -31.93 25.72
CA ARG A 543 -57.81 -32.86 24.64
C ARG A 543 -56.98 -32.62 23.38
N GLY A 544 -56.43 -33.69 22.81
CA GLY A 544 -55.63 -33.67 21.58
C GLY A 544 -54.13 -33.67 21.85
N GLY A 545 -53.34 -33.22 20.87
CA GLY A 545 -51.93 -32.86 21.05
C GLY A 545 -51.77 -31.46 21.64
N LEU A 546 -50.52 -31.00 21.84
CA LEU A 546 -50.20 -29.61 22.15
C LEU A 546 -50.49 -28.69 20.96
N LEU A 547 -50.25 -29.19 19.75
CA LEU A 547 -50.62 -28.51 18.51
C LEU A 547 -51.84 -29.19 17.89
N ARG A 548 -52.90 -28.44 17.61
CA ARG A 548 -54.11 -29.01 16.99
C ARG A 548 -54.45 -28.24 15.73
N ILE A 549 -54.69 -28.95 14.64
CA ILE A 549 -54.89 -28.33 13.33
C ILE A 549 -56.31 -28.62 12.82
N GLY A 550 -57.04 -27.56 12.44
CA GLY A 550 -58.41 -27.62 11.94
C GLY A 550 -58.66 -26.68 10.76
N ASN A 551 -59.69 -26.97 9.97
CA ASN A 551 -60.16 -26.05 8.93
C ASN A 551 -61.37 -25.27 9.42
N TYR A 552 -61.48 -24.03 8.96
CA TYR A 552 -62.69 -23.24 9.07
C TYR A 552 -63.00 -22.54 7.74
N PHE A 553 -64.18 -21.93 7.61
CA PHE A 553 -64.54 -21.15 6.43
C PHE A 553 -65.23 -19.85 6.84
N VAL A 554 -64.71 -18.74 6.32
CA VAL A 554 -65.33 -17.40 6.36
C VAL A 554 -65.09 -16.75 4.99
N GLU A 555 -66.18 -16.34 4.33
CA GLU A 555 -66.19 -15.99 2.88
C GLU A 555 -65.53 -14.64 2.53
N ASP A 556 -65.27 -13.76 3.51
CA ASP A 556 -64.64 -12.44 3.30
C ASP A 556 -63.59 -12.10 4.38
N SER A 557 -62.96 -13.12 4.96
CA SER A 557 -61.89 -12.88 5.94
C SER A 557 -60.67 -12.26 5.28
N THR A 558 -60.05 -11.31 5.97
CA THR A 558 -58.74 -10.75 5.58
C THR A 558 -57.57 -11.61 6.07
N ALA A 559 -57.84 -12.67 6.85
CA ALA A 559 -56.86 -13.65 7.31
C ALA A 559 -57.00 -14.97 6.53
N GLY A 560 -55.89 -15.43 5.95
CA GLY A 560 -55.82 -16.71 5.24
C GLY A 560 -55.71 -17.92 6.18
N ALA A 561 -55.14 -17.73 7.35
CA ALA A 561 -55.07 -18.69 8.44
C ALA A 561 -54.82 -17.91 9.74
N PHE A 562 -54.86 -18.59 10.89
CA PHE A 562 -54.39 -18.04 12.15
C PHE A 562 -53.95 -19.15 13.10
N ALA A 563 -53.11 -18.81 14.08
CA ALA A 563 -52.70 -19.70 15.15
C ALA A 563 -52.62 -18.99 16.50
N PHE A 564 -52.71 -19.78 17.55
CA PHE A 564 -52.46 -19.32 18.91
C PHE A 564 -51.03 -19.62 19.32
N PHE A 565 -50.37 -18.63 19.93
CA PHE A 565 -49.07 -18.80 20.57
C PHE A 565 -49.05 -19.94 21.62
N PRO A 566 -47.87 -20.47 21.95
CA PRO A 566 -47.68 -21.39 23.06
C PRO A 566 -48.36 -20.88 24.34
N SER A 567 -49.20 -21.71 24.97
CA SER A 567 -49.94 -21.32 26.17
C SER A 567 -50.48 -22.54 26.92
N THR A 568 -50.76 -22.39 28.21
CA THR A 568 -51.48 -23.38 29.01
C THR A 568 -53.00 -23.33 28.83
N ALA A 569 -53.51 -22.36 28.06
CA ALA A 569 -54.93 -22.27 27.72
C ALA A 569 -55.31 -23.40 26.73
N PRO A 570 -56.56 -23.90 26.73
CA PRO A 570 -56.99 -25.00 25.86
C PRO A 570 -56.80 -24.78 24.36
N GLN A 571 -56.76 -23.51 23.92
CA GLN A 571 -56.53 -23.11 22.53
C GLN A 571 -55.04 -22.87 22.19
N GLY A 572 -54.13 -22.88 23.17
CA GLY A 572 -52.71 -22.60 22.93
C GLY A 572 -52.11 -23.62 21.97
N GLY A 573 -51.44 -23.16 20.90
CA GLY A 573 -50.91 -24.04 19.86
C GLY A 573 -51.91 -24.49 18.79
N ASP A 574 -53.19 -24.13 18.90
CA ASP A 574 -54.17 -24.49 17.87
C ASP A 574 -53.95 -23.63 16.61
N ILE A 575 -54.00 -24.30 15.45
CA ILE A 575 -53.77 -23.74 14.11
C ILE A 575 -55.05 -23.94 13.28
N TRP A 576 -55.48 -22.86 12.64
CA TRP A 576 -56.73 -22.80 11.89
C TRP A 576 -56.50 -22.34 10.45
N LEU A 577 -56.90 -23.19 9.50
CA LEU A 577 -56.74 -22.92 8.07
C LEU A 577 -58.07 -22.45 7.47
N ASN A 578 -58.11 -21.25 6.88
CA ASN A 578 -59.32 -20.72 6.28
C ASN A 578 -59.50 -21.30 4.88
N LEU A 579 -60.59 -22.03 4.63
CA LEU A 579 -60.91 -22.58 3.31
C LEU A 579 -61.28 -21.51 2.27
N GLY A 580 -61.44 -20.25 2.67
CA GLY A 580 -61.53 -19.11 1.76
C GLY A 580 -60.20 -18.77 1.06
N SER A 581 -59.06 -19.19 1.62
CA SER A 581 -57.71 -18.86 1.12
C SER A 581 -56.78 -20.06 1.01
N ILE A 582 -56.94 -21.07 1.87
CA ILE A 582 -56.15 -22.28 1.91
C ILE A 582 -56.83 -23.38 1.10
N SER A 583 -56.09 -23.89 0.11
CA SER A 583 -56.57 -24.90 -0.81
C SER A 583 -56.67 -26.28 -0.13
N THR A 584 -57.75 -27.00 -0.46
CA THR A 584 -58.00 -28.37 0.02
C THR A 584 -57.43 -29.43 -0.92
N THR A 585 -57.03 -29.03 -2.13
CA THR A 585 -56.59 -29.89 -3.23
C THR A 585 -55.13 -29.70 -3.61
N ASP A 586 -54.49 -28.64 -3.14
CA ASP A 586 -53.09 -28.34 -3.41
C ASP A 586 -52.51 -27.50 -2.27
N MET A 587 -51.52 -28.05 -1.60
CA MET A 587 -50.80 -27.43 -0.48
C MET A 587 -49.34 -27.86 -0.54
N SER A 588 -48.79 -27.98 -1.75
CA SER A 588 -47.37 -28.29 -1.95
C SER A 588 -46.49 -27.10 -1.57
N GLN A 589 -45.21 -27.38 -1.27
CA GLN A 589 -44.19 -26.34 -1.15
C GLN A 589 -44.22 -25.38 -2.35
N GLY A 590 -43.96 -24.09 -2.11
CA GLY A 590 -44.04 -23.05 -3.14
C GLY A 590 -45.45 -22.51 -3.42
N THR A 591 -46.48 -22.99 -2.72
CA THR A 591 -47.83 -22.43 -2.78
C THR A 591 -48.10 -21.51 -1.59
N TYR A 592 -48.94 -20.49 -1.79
CA TYR A 592 -49.45 -19.65 -0.69
C TYR A 592 -50.03 -20.50 0.45
N SER A 593 -50.75 -21.57 0.13
CA SER A 593 -51.39 -22.44 1.13
C SER A 593 -50.35 -23.13 2.04
N TYR A 594 -49.22 -23.58 1.49
CA TYR A 594 -48.16 -24.16 2.28
C TYR A 594 -47.42 -23.11 3.11
N THR A 595 -47.08 -21.96 2.51
CA THR A 595 -46.36 -20.90 3.22
C THR A 595 -47.18 -20.29 4.34
N ALA A 596 -48.48 -20.06 4.12
CA ALA A 596 -49.39 -19.63 5.17
C ALA A 596 -49.46 -20.64 6.32
N PHE A 597 -49.41 -21.95 6.02
CA PHE A 597 -49.39 -22.95 7.08
C PHE A 597 -48.09 -22.96 7.89
N ILE A 598 -46.91 -22.94 7.26
CA ILE A 598 -45.66 -22.87 8.03
C ILE A 598 -45.52 -21.53 8.77
N HIS A 599 -46.10 -20.44 8.26
CA HIS A 599 -46.27 -19.19 9.00
C HIS A 599 -47.07 -19.40 10.29
N GLU A 600 -48.24 -20.05 10.22
CA GLU A 600 -49.03 -20.34 11.41
C GLU A 600 -48.35 -21.32 12.38
N VAL A 601 -47.61 -22.29 11.87
CA VAL A 601 -46.75 -23.13 12.73
C VAL A 601 -45.69 -22.28 13.42
N GLY A 602 -45.13 -21.28 12.75
CA GLY A 602 -44.22 -20.30 13.35
C GLY A 602 -44.84 -19.62 14.58
N HIS A 603 -46.08 -19.12 14.46
CA HIS A 603 -46.83 -18.57 15.60
C HIS A 603 -47.06 -19.59 16.71
N ALA A 604 -47.52 -20.80 16.37
CA ALA A 604 -47.75 -21.88 17.33
C ALA A 604 -46.47 -22.37 18.01
N MET A 605 -45.31 -22.09 17.42
CA MET A 605 -43.97 -22.36 17.95
C MET A 605 -43.37 -21.15 18.67
N GLY A 606 -43.98 -19.97 18.60
CA GLY A 606 -43.59 -18.78 19.37
C GLY A 606 -43.00 -17.63 18.54
N LEU A 607 -43.01 -17.67 17.22
CA LEU A 607 -42.58 -16.53 16.39
C LEU A 607 -43.69 -15.48 16.27
N LYS A 608 -43.38 -14.19 16.38
CA LYS A 608 -44.32 -13.10 16.06
C LYS A 608 -44.05 -12.56 14.65
N HIS A 609 -44.91 -11.65 14.17
CA HIS A 609 -44.63 -10.93 12.94
C HIS A 609 -43.43 -9.97 13.10
N PRO A 610 -42.62 -9.78 12.04
CA PRO A 610 -41.46 -8.90 12.07
C PRO A 610 -41.78 -7.42 11.89
N HIS A 611 -43.04 -7.02 11.74
CA HIS A 611 -43.43 -5.65 11.39
C HIS A 611 -44.40 -5.03 12.38
N GLY A 612 -44.41 -3.70 12.37
CA GLY A 612 -45.33 -2.89 13.15
C GLY A 612 -46.60 -2.67 12.38
N GLY A 613 -47.73 -2.92 13.03
CA GLY A 613 -49.05 -2.75 12.43
C GLY A 613 -49.26 -1.34 11.86
N ASN A 614 -48.83 -1.12 10.62
CA ASN A 614 -49.13 0.07 9.82
C ASN A 614 -49.17 -0.27 8.31
N SER A 615 -49.48 -1.52 7.97
CA SER A 615 -50.08 -1.84 6.68
C SER A 615 -51.59 -1.69 6.83
N ALA A 616 -52.25 -1.05 5.86
CA ALA A 616 -53.67 -0.74 5.86
C ALA A 616 -54.61 -1.98 5.80
N TYR A 617 -54.12 -3.17 6.17
CA TYR A 617 -54.77 -4.44 5.93
C TYR A 617 -54.36 -5.52 6.95
N GLN A 618 -54.79 -5.41 8.21
CA GLN A 618 -54.55 -6.45 9.23
C GLN A 618 -55.62 -6.45 10.36
N PRO A 619 -56.29 -7.59 10.63
CA PRO A 619 -56.99 -7.91 11.89
C PRO A 619 -56.04 -8.62 12.86
N GLY A 620 -55.95 -8.18 14.11
CA GLY A 620 -55.19 -8.92 15.14
C GLY A 620 -54.59 -8.10 16.28
N GLY A 621 -54.48 -6.78 16.13
CA GLY A 621 -53.83 -5.92 17.13
C GLY A 621 -52.38 -5.62 16.76
N GLN A 622 -51.77 -4.64 17.44
CA GLN A 622 -50.40 -4.21 17.12
C GLN A 622 -49.37 -5.07 17.86
N GLU A 623 -48.56 -5.81 17.10
CA GLU A 623 -47.37 -6.49 17.63
C GLU A 623 -46.37 -5.46 18.16
N ALA A 624 -45.88 -5.69 19.38
CA ALA A 624 -44.96 -4.77 20.04
C ALA A 624 -43.60 -4.77 19.33
N ALA A 625 -43.05 -3.57 19.11
CA ALA A 625 -41.68 -3.38 18.63
C ALA A 625 -40.65 -4.11 19.53
N PRO A 626 -39.42 -4.39 19.04
CA PRO A 626 -38.82 -4.04 17.73
C PRO A 626 -39.35 -4.85 16.53
N TRP A 627 -39.12 -4.29 15.34
CA TRP A 627 -39.49 -4.79 14.02
C TRP A 627 -38.24 -4.85 13.13
N LEU A 628 -38.26 -5.71 12.10
CA LEU A 628 -37.25 -5.74 11.05
C LEU A 628 -37.25 -4.43 10.25
N PRO A 629 -36.08 -3.92 9.79
CA PRO A 629 -36.02 -2.89 8.77
C PRO A 629 -36.78 -3.31 7.50
N ASP A 630 -37.40 -2.35 6.81
CA ASP A 630 -38.17 -2.59 5.57
C ASP A 630 -37.39 -3.39 4.51
N SER A 631 -36.07 -3.28 4.45
CA SER A 631 -35.21 -4.02 3.51
C SER A 631 -35.11 -5.53 3.81
N THR A 632 -35.44 -5.92 5.04
CA THR A 632 -35.33 -7.29 5.56
C THR A 632 -36.65 -7.84 6.10
N ASP A 633 -37.69 -7.01 6.22
CA ASP A 633 -39.08 -7.44 6.34
C ASP A 633 -39.60 -7.93 4.97
N ASP A 634 -39.06 -9.06 4.52
CA ASP A 634 -39.26 -9.64 3.20
C ASP A 634 -39.26 -11.16 3.32
N GLN A 635 -40.07 -11.83 2.50
CA GLN A 635 -40.23 -13.28 2.56
C GLN A 635 -38.93 -14.06 2.30
N ARG A 636 -37.90 -13.44 1.73
CA ARG A 636 -36.57 -14.06 1.60
C ARG A 636 -35.83 -14.25 2.92
N PHE A 637 -36.22 -13.51 3.95
CA PHE A 637 -35.58 -13.56 5.27
C PHE A 637 -36.47 -14.22 6.32
N SER A 638 -37.78 -14.06 6.23
CA SER A 638 -38.72 -14.66 7.19
C SER A 638 -40.08 -14.99 6.56
N VAL A 639 -40.61 -16.19 6.79
CA VAL A 639 -41.98 -16.54 6.43
C VAL A 639 -43.03 -15.81 7.27
N MET A 640 -42.62 -15.19 8.38
CA MET A 640 -43.49 -14.44 9.29
C MET A 640 -43.86 -13.05 8.75
N THR A 641 -43.26 -12.58 7.66
CA THR A 641 -43.63 -11.31 7.02
C THR A 641 -44.93 -11.39 6.23
N TYR A 642 -45.50 -10.22 5.92
CA TYR A 642 -46.57 -10.06 4.93
C TYR A 642 -46.10 -9.41 3.63
N THR A 643 -44.81 -9.10 3.52
CA THR A 643 -44.19 -8.59 2.30
C THR A 643 -43.75 -9.78 1.46
N PHE A 644 -44.65 -10.25 0.59
CA PHE A 644 -44.39 -11.37 -0.29
C PHE A 644 -43.57 -10.95 -1.52
N GLY A 645 -42.56 -11.75 -1.85
CA GLY A 645 -41.80 -11.64 -3.10
C GLY A 645 -42.55 -12.25 -4.29
N PRO A 646 -41.87 -12.47 -5.43
CA PRO A 646 -42.48 -13.09 -6.61
C PRO A 646 -42.82 -14.58 -6.44
N ALA A 647 -42.27 -15.24 -5.41
CA ALA A 647 -42.47 -16.66 -5.10
C ALA A 647 -42.75 -16.85 -3.62
N PHE A 648 -43.39 -17.98 -3.28
CA PHE A 648 -43.72 -18.35 -1.91
C PHE A 648 -42.67 -19.30 -1.33
N ALA A 649 -42.37 -19.14 -0.04
CA ALA A 649 -41.35 -19.94 0.66
C ALA A 649 -41.68 -21.44 0.71
N TRP A 650 -40.69 -22.27 0.41
CA TRP A 650 -40.76 -23.73 0.48
C TRP A 650 -40.31 -24.27 1.84
N THR A 651 -39.45 -23.52 2.53
CA THR A 651 -38.95 -23.81 3.87
C THR A 651 -39.06 -22.57 4.75
N TYR A 652 -38.81 -22.73 6.04
CA TYR A 652 -38.40 -21.59 6.87
C TYR A 652 -37.15 -20.91 6.31
N GLN A 653 -37.04 -19.61 6.54
CA GLN A 653 -35.98 -18.77 5.99
C GLN A 653 -34.94 -18.42 7.07
N ILE A 654 -33.85 -17.76 6.68
CA ILE A 654 -32.66 -17.52 7.51
C ILE A 654 -33.01 -17.03 8.92
N TYR A 655 -33.93 -16.06 9.06
CA TYR A 655 -34.28 -15.50 10.37
C TYR A 655 -35.26 -16.37 11.15
N ASP A 656 -36.14 -17.10 10.47
CA ASP A 656 -37.04 -18.04 11.16
C ASP A 656 -36.25 -19.20 11.76
N ILE A 657 -35.32 -19.76 10.98
CA ILE A 657 -34.42 -20.85 11.40
C ILE A 657 -33.70 -20.41 12.66
N TYR A 658 -33.04 -19.26 12.61
CA TYR A 658 -32.32 -18.74 13.76
C TYR A 658 -33.23 -18.56 14.99
N ASN A 659 -34.36 -17.87 14.85
CA ASN A 659 -35.25 -17.59 15.98
C ASN A 659 -35.80 -18.89 16.61
N LEU A 660 -36.16 -19.89 15.80
CA LEU A 660 -36.61 -21.18 16.29
C LEU A 660 -35.49 -21.97 16.96
N GLN A 661 -34.25 -21.89 16.46
CA GLN A 661 -33.08 -22.48 17.13
C GLN A 661 -32.80 -21.79 18.47
N THR A 662 -33.08 -20.50 18.63
CA THR A 662 -32.95 -19.84 19.95
C THR A 662 -33.94 -20.39 20.97
N LEU A 663 -35.16 -20.74 20.53
CA LEU A 663 -36.22 -21.26 21.40
C LEU A 663 -36.03 -22.74 21.73
N TYR A 664 -35.59 -23.53 20.77
CA TYR A 664 -35.62 -25.00 20.84
C TYR A 664 -34.24 -25.66 20.77
N GLY A 665 -33.19 -24.92 20.44
CA GLY A 665 -31.84 -25.42 20.14
C GLY A 665 -31.67 -25.77 18.66
N ALA A 666 -30.45 -25.69 18.15
CA ALA A 666 -30.12 -26.13 16.78
C ALA A 666 -30.01 -27.66 16.69
N ASN A 667 -30.48 -28.23 15.58
CA ASN A 667 -30.32 -29.66 15.31
C ASN A 667 -28.95 -29.94 14.67
N MET A 668 -27.97 -30.27 15.51
CA MET A 668 -26.60 -30.58 15.07
C MET A 668 -26.42 -32.02 14.51
N SER A 669 -27.51 -32.71 14.19
CA SER A 669 -27.48 -34.08 13.65
C SER A 669 -28.05 -34.22 12.24
N TYR A 670 -28.54 -33.12 11.68
CA TYR A 670 -29.06 -33.07 10.32
C TYR A 670 -27.94 -32.70 9.36
N ASN A 671 -27.78 -33.47 8.27
CA ASN A 671 -26.73 -33.27 7.25
C ASN A 671 -25.36 -33.03 7.90
N THR A 672 -24.72 -34.09 8.38
CA THR A 672 -23.40 -34.01 9.03
C THR A 672 -22.29 -34.60 8.15
N GLY A 673 -22.55 -34.76 6.85
CA GLY A 673 -21.64 -35.36 5.90
C GLY A 673 -21.45 -34.42 4.72
N ASP A 674 -20.64 -34.81 3.75
CA ASP A 674 -20.39 -33.96 2.58
C ASP A 674 -21.62 -33.93 1.66
N ASP A 675 -22.39 -32.84 1.73
CA ASP A 675 -23.68 -32.67 1.09
C ASP A 675 -23.61 -31.74 -0.14
N VAL A 676 -24.46 -32.00 -1.16
CA VAL A 676 -24.51 -31.20 -2.39
C VAL A 676 -25.90 -30.58 -2.59
N TYR A 677 -25.94 -29.26 -2.53
CA TYR A 677 -27.11 -28.42 -2.72
C TYR A 677 -27.14 -27.89 -4.15
N SER A 678 -27.84 -28.60 -5.05
CA SER A 678 -27.97 -28.24 -6.46
C SER A 678 -29.37 -27.75 -6.79
N TYR A 679 -29.53 -27.14 -7.97
CA TYR A 679 -30.84 -26.70 -8.46
C TYR A 679 -31.91 -27.82 -8.37
N ASP A 680 -31.55 -29.05 -8.73
CA ASP A 680 -32.45 -30.20 -8.66
C ASP A 680 -32.70 -30.68 -7.22
N SER A 681 -31.67 -30.74 -6.36
CA SER A 681 -31.85 -31.16 -4.96
C SER A 681 -32.63 -30.13 -4.15
N LEU A 682 -32.59 -28.87 -4.57
CA LEU A 682 -33.39 -27.76 -4.04
C LEU A 682 -34.76 -27.62 -4.73
N GLY A 683 -35.22 -28.66 -5.43
CA GLY A 683 -36.60 -28.77 -5.93
C GLY A 683 -36.79 -28.48 -7.42
N GLY A 684 -35.72 -28.19 -8.16
CA GLY A 684 -35.74 -28.08 -9.61
C GLY A 684 -36.59 -26.92 -10.15
N SER A 685 -36.80 -25.88 -9.34
CA SER A 685 -37.65 -24.73 -9.66
C SER A 685 -36.91 -23.42 -9.41
N PRO A 686 -36.97 -22.44 -10.32
CA PRO A 686 -36.33 -21.14 -10.07
C PRO A 686 -37.06 -20.38 -8.94
N ASP A 687 -38.35 -20.66 -8.73
CA ASP A 687 -39.16 -20.08 -7.66
C ASP A 687 -38.99 -20.79 -6.30
N ALA A 688 -37.97 -21.65 -6.18
CA ALA A 688 -37.67 -22.38 -4.94
C ALA A 688 -37.04 -21.45 -3.91
N LEU A 689 -37.88 -20.77 -3.12
CA LEU A 689 -37.42 -19.91 -2.03
C LEU A 689 -37.16 -20.74 -0.77
N GLN A 690 -35.88 -20.95 -0.44
CA GLN A 690 -35.41 -21.90 0.58
C GLN A 690 -34.21 -21.35 1.37
N ALA A 691 -33.97 -21.89 2.56
CA ALA A 691 -32.75 -21.68 3.30
C ALA A 691 -32.11 -23.02 3.70
N ILE A 692 -30.79 -23.11 3.55
CA ILE A 692 -29.97 -24.28 3.86
C ILE A 692 -29.63 -24.26 5.35
N TRP A 693 -29.93 -25.37 6.03
CA TRP A 693 -29.34 -25.71 7.32
C TRP A 693 -28.51 -26.98 7.14
N ASP A 694 -27.25 -26.91 7.54
CA ASP A 694 -26.30 -27.99 7.52
C ASP A 694 -25.54 -27.98 8.84
N ALA A 695 -25.33 -29.14 9.48
CA ALA A 695 -24.66 -29.22 10.78
C ALA A 695 -23.17 -29.52 10.68
N GLY A 696 -22.65 -29.71 9.45
CA GLY A 696 -21.25 -29.76 9.14
C GLY A 696 -20.92 -30.84 8.12
N GLY A 697 -19.77 -30.73 7.49
CA GLY A 697 -19.41 -31.58 6.37
C GLY A 697 -18.31 -30.89 5.59
N ASN A 698 -18.18 -31.26 4.33
CA ASN A 698 -17.53 -30.43 3.34
C ASN A 698 -18.50 -30.29 2.16
N ASP A 699 -19.27 -29.22 2.18
CA ASP A 699 -20.54 -29.09 1.48
C ASP A 699 -20.40 -28.24 0.22
N THR A 700 -21.26 -28.46 -0.75
CA THR A 700 -21.18 -27.80 -2.06
C THR A 700 -22.51 -27.16 -2.45
N LEU A 701 -22.48 -25.86 -2.74
CA LEU A 701 -23.57 -25.17 -3.45
C LEU A 701 -23.31 -25.21 -4.96
N SER A 702 -24.17 -25.89 -5.72
CA SER A 702 -23.94 -26.21 -7.12
C SER A 702 -25.00 -25.65 -8.07
N ALA A 703 -24.59 -24.71 -8.91
CA ALA A 703 -25.33 -24.24 -10.09
C ALA A 703 -25.06 -25.08 -11.35
N GLU A 704 -24.34 -26.21 -11.26
CA GLU A 704 -24.08 -27.07 -12.42
C GLU A 704 -25.37 -27.37 -13.23
N GLY A 705 -25.33 -27.08 -14.53
CA GLY A 705 -26.46 -27.25 -15.45
C GLY A 705 -27.53 -26.15 -15.42
N VAL A 706 -27.36 -25.11 -14.59
CA VAL A 706 -28.19 -23.91 -14.59
C VAL A 706 -27.74 -22.99 -15.73
N THR A 707 -28.65 -22.64 -16.64
CA THR A 707 -28.31 -21.87 -17.86
C THR A 707 -28.48 -20.35 -17.71
N THR A 708 -28.67 -19.85 -16.50
CA THR A 708 -28.87 -18.43 -16.19
C THR A 708 -27.85 -18.00 -15.15
N ALA A 709 -27.42 -16.74 -15.23
CA ALA A 709 -26.45 -16.18 -14.29
C ALA A 709 -26.87 -16.40 -12.83
N SER A 710 -25.97 -16.96 -12.05
CA SER A 710 -26.10 -17.32 -10.64
C SER A 710 -25.19 -16.43 -9.81
N LEU A 711 -25.64 -16.07 -8.62
CA LEU A 711 -24.86 -15.46 -7.55
C LEU A 711 -24.77 -16.51 -6.46
N LEU A 712 -23.56 -17.03 -6.21
CA LEU A 712 -23.28 -18.03 -5.20
C LEU A 712 -22.45 -17.35 -4.11
N ASP A 713 -23.11 -16.98 -3.02
CA ASP A 713 -22.48 -16.37 -1.85
C ASP A 713 -22.50 -17.39 -0.71
N LEU A 714 -21.31 -17.93 -0.38
CA LEU A 714 -21.14 -18.99 0.61
C LEU A 714 -21.13 -18.49 2.06
N ARG A 715 -21.26 -17.19 2.29
CA ARG A 715 -21.24 -16.61 3.63
C ARG A 715 -22.57 -16.88 4.35
N ALA A 716 -22.49 -17.34 5.59
CA ALA A 716 -23.67 -17.59 6.42
C ALA A 716 -24.54 -16.34 6.56
N GLY A 717 -25.86 -16.49 6.39
CA GLY A 717 -26.82 -15.39 6.42
C GLY A 717 -26.99 -14.66 5.09
N GLN A 718 -26.23 -15.00 4.05
CA GLN A 718 -26.38 -14.43 2.72
C GLN A 718 -27.39 -15.17 1.85
N LEU A 719 -27.83 -14.47 0.80
CA LEU A 719 -28.72 -14.98 -0.22
C LEU A 719 -27.95 -15.21 -1.53
N SER A 720 -28.04 -16.42 -2.03
CA SER A 720 -27.62 -16.86 -3.36
C SER A 720 -28.81 -16.95 -4.31
N ASN A 721 -28.55 -17.10 -5.62
CA ASN A 721 -29.55 -17.52 -6.57
C ASN A 721 -29.14 -18.68 -7.45
N LEU A 722 -30.10 -19.58 -7.64
CA LEU A 722 -30.02 -20.70 -8.58
C LEU A 722 -31.20 -20.59 -9.55
N GLY A 723 -30.90 -20.46 -10.83
CA GLY A 723 -31.91 -20.26 -11.87
C GLY A 723 -32.27 -18.79 -12.09
N SER A 724 -33.41 -18.54 -12.73
CA SER A 724 -33.80 -17.21 -13.22
C SER A 724 -34.33 -16.25 -12.15
N PHE A 725 -34.33 -16.65 -10.87
CA PHE A 725 -34.87 -15.86 -9.77
C PHE A 725 -33.74 -15.11 -9.08
N THR A 726 -33.97 -13.88 -8.65
CA THR A 726 -32.95 -13.12 -7.90
C THR A 726 -33.10 -13.44 -6.41
N THR A 727 -32.10 -14.04 -5.79
CA THR A 727 -32.00 -14.34 -4.34
C THR A 727 -33.05 -15.33 -3.79
N ASN A 728 -33.00 -16.60 -4.21
CA ASN A 728 -33.94 -17.64 -3.77
C ASN A 728 -33.37 -18.66 -2.77
N ILE A 729 -32.05 -18.71 -2.58
CA ILE A 729 -31.39 -19.66 -1.66
C ILE A 729 -30.69 -18.88 -0.55
N GLY A 730 -31.08 -19.09 0.70
CA GLY A 730 -30.36 -18.57 1.86
C GLY A 730 -29.44 -19.60 2.49
N ILE A 731 -28.34 -19.17 3.09
CA ILE A 731 -27.55 -20.01 4.00
C ILE A 731 -27.89 -19.58 5.43
N ALA A 732 -28.32 -20.52 6.28
CA ALA A 732 -28.66 -20.19 7.66
C ALA A 732 -27.42 -19.73 8.45
N PHE A 733 -27.63 -19.04 9.57
CA PHE A 733 -26.52 -18.66 10.44
C PHE A 733 -25.82 -19.88 11.03
N ASN A 734 -24.49 -19.78 11.19
CA ASN A 734 -23.62 -20.83 11.73
C ASN A 734 -23.57 -22.10 10.87
N VAL A 735 -23.81 -21.94 9.57
CA VAL A 735 -23.60 -22.98 8.56
C VAL A 735 -22.40 -22.55 7.73
N ASP A 736 -21.44 -23.46 7.59
CA ASP A 736 -20.32 -23.32 6.68
C ASP A 736 -20.63 -24.15 5.44
N ILE A 737 -20.51 -23.54 4.25
CA ILE A 737 -20.56 -24.25 2.97
C ILE A 737 -19.21 -24.01 2.33
N GLU A 738 -18.42 -25.06 2.13
CA GLU A 738 -17.01 -24.94 1.75
C GLU A 738 -16.83 -24.74 0.25
N ASN A 739 -17.75 -25.23 -0.58
CA ASN A 739 -17.51 -25.34 -2.02
C ASN A 739 -18.64 -24.72 -2.85
N ALA A 740 -18.29 -24.18 -4.01
CA ALA A 740 -19.24 -23.71 -5.02
C ALA A 740 -18.90 -24.22 -6.42
N ILE A 741 -19.92 -24.52 -7.20
CA ILE A 741 -19.79 -24.87 -8.63
C ILE A 741 -20.77 -23.98 -9.41
N GLY A 742 -20.29 -23.20 -10.36
CA GLY A 742 -21.09 -22.39 -11.28
C GLY A 742 -21.85 -23.22 -12.32
N GLY A 743 -22.65 -22.54 -13.12
CA GLY A 743 -23.53 -23.06 -14.15
C GLY A 743 -22.96 -22.91 -15.56
N ASP A 744 -23.85 -22.66 -16.52
CA ASP A 744 -23.50 -22.49 -17.94
C ASP A 744 -23.43 -21.00 -18.37
N ALA A 745 -23.67 -20.07 -17.44
CA ALA A 745 -23.78 -18.63 -17.69
C ALA A 745 -22.74 -17.87 -16.88
N SER A 746 -22.62 -16.56 -17.11
CA SER A 746 -21.70 -15.71 -16.32
C SER A 746 -22.18 -15.56 -14.89
N ASP A 747 -21.50 -16.23 -13.97
CA ASP A 747 -21.84 -16.31 -12.57
C ASP A 747 -20.94 -15.42 -11.70
N VAL A 748 -21.40 -15.14 -10.49
CA VAL A 748 -20.63 -14.47 -9.44
C VAL A 748 -20.54 -15.40 -8.25
N ILE A 749 -19.33 -15.78 -7.86
CA ILE A 749 -19.04 -16.71 -6.78
C ILE A 749 -18.20 -16.01 -5.73
N THR A 750 -18.70 -15.98 -4.51
CA THR A 750 -18.02 -15.43 -3.33
C THR A 750 -17.90 -16.54 -2.29
N GLY A 751 -16.65 -16.89 -1.93
CA GLY A 751 -16.35 -17.78 -0.83
C GLY A 751 -16.67 -17.16 0.54
N ASN A 752 -16.11 -17.74 1.59
CA ASN A 752 -16.37 -17.31 2.96
C ASN A 752 -15.07 -17.18 3.76
N HIS A 753 -14.99 -17.82 4.93
CA HIS A 753 -13.88 -17.67 5.85
C HIS A 753 -13.07 -18.94 6.08
N VAL A 754 -13.59 -20.06 5.58
CA VAL A 754 -12.91 -21.35 5.59
C VAL A 754 -12.30 -21.57 4.22
N ASP A 755 -11.32 -22.47 4.14
CA ASP A 755 -10.71 -22.82 2.85
C ASP A 755 -11.79 -23.30 1.87
N ASN A 756 -11.96 -22.59 0.75
CA ASN A 756 -12.99 -22.89 -0.24
C ASN A 756 -12.44 -23.59 -1.49
N VAL A 757 -13.30 -24.39 -2.13
CA VAL A 757 -13.07 -24.86 -3.52
C VAL A 757 -14.14 -24.28 -4.43
N LEU A 758 -13.74 -23.39 -5.33
CA LEU A 758 -14.64 -22.63 -6.20
C LEU A 758 -14.37 -22.96 -7.68
N ASP A 759 -15.39 -23.44 -8.37
CA ASP A 759 -15.36 -23.73 -9.82
C ASP A 759 -16.38 -22.84 -10.54
N GLY A 760 -15.94 -22.02 -11.49
CA GLY A 760 -16.81 -21.15 -12.29
C GLY A 760 -17.74 -21.90 -13.26
N GLY A 761 -17.35 -23.10 -13.71
CA GLY A 761 -18.15 -23.88 -14.65
C GLY A 761 -17.97 -23.43 -16.11
N LEU A 762 -19.06 -23.10 -16.80
CA LEU A 762 -19.00 -22.46 -18.12
C LEU A 762 -19.57 -21.06 -17.98
N GLY A 763 -18.99 -20.07 -18.65
CA GLY A 763 -19.51 -18.73 -18.47
C GLY A 763 -18.48 -17.67 -18.77
N ASN A 764 -18.61 -16.55 -18.10
CA ASN A 764 -17.52 -15.59 -17.92
C ASN A 764 -17.69 -15.19 -16.47
N ASP A 765 -17.03 -15.92 -15.59
CA ASP A 765 -17.41 -15.98 -14.18
C ASP A 765 -16.57 -15.00 -13.38
N THR A 766 -17.10 -14.48 -12.27
CA THR A 766 -16.35 -13.65 -11.34
C THR A 766 -16.25 -14.39 -10.02
N ILE A 767 -15.04 -14.76 -9.63
CA ILE A 767 -14.77 -15.62 -8.48
C ILE A 767 -13.92 -14.84 -7.47
N TRP A 768 -14.37 -14.80 -6.22
CA TRP A 768 -13.62 -14.24 -5.10
C TRP A 768 -13.57 -15.28 -3.98
N GLY A 769 -12.37 -15.76 -3.64
CA GLY A 769 -12.14 -16.70 -2.54
C GLY A 769 -12.52 -16.10 -1.19
N GLY A 770 -11.95 -14.94 -0.90
CA GLY A 770 -12.16 -14.25 0.37
C GLY A 770 -11.08 -14.64 1.37
N SER A 771 -11.46 -14.92 2.62
CA SER A 771 -10.51 -15.37 3.63
C SER A 771 -10.42 -16.89 3.64
N GLY A 772 -9.24 -17.43 3.93
CA GLY A 772 -8.98 -18.86 3.81
C GLY A 772 -7.90 -19.08 2.74
N ASN A 773 -7.38 -20.29 2.64
CA ASN A 773 -6.47 -20.65 1.54
C ASN A 773 -7.30 -21.31 0.44
N ASP A 774 -7.75 -20.52 -0.52
CA ASP A 774 -8.77 -20.96 -1.45
C ASP A 774 -8.18 -21.62 -2.69
N PHE A 775 -8.94 -22.57 -3.26
CA PHE A 775 -8.62 -23.21 -4.53
C PHE A 775 -9.67 -22.84 -5.57
N MET A 776 -9.26 -22.14 -6.62
CA MET A 776 -10.17 -21.60 -7.62
C MET A 776 -9.88 -22.14 -9.03
N THR A 777 -10.94 -22.42 -9.79
CA THR A 777 -10.90 -22.77 -11.21
C THR A 777 -11.95 -21.94 -11.95
N GLY A 778 -11.59 -21.34 -13.08
CA GLY A 778 -12.49 -20.49 -13.86
C GLY A 778 -13.42 -21.34 -14.72
N GLY A 779 -12.84 -22.35 -15.36
CA GLY A 779 -13.59 -23.24 -16.22
C GLY A 779 -13.59 -22.74 -17.67
N ALA A 780 -14.72 -22.86 -18.38
CA ALA A 780 -14.78 -22.47 -19.77
C ALA A 780 -15.30 -21.05 -19.94
N GLY A 781 -14.40 -20.13 -20.29
CA GLY A 781 -14.75 -18.81 -20.77
C GLY A 781 -13.74 -17.78 -20.33
N SER A 782 -14.14 -16.51 -20.27
CA SER A 782 -13.25 -15.42 -19.87
C SER A 782 -13.57 -15.01 -18.45
N ASP A 783 -12.85 -15.60 -17.50
CA ASP A 783 -13.18 -15.54 -16.08
C ASP A 783 -12.35 -14.47 -15.37
N THR A 784 -12.85 -13.99 -14.24
CA THR A 784 -12.23 -12.95 -13.42
C THR A 784 -12.05 -13.44 -11.99
N PHE A 785 -10.81 -13.60 -11.56
CA PHE A 785 -10.46 -13.91 -10.18
C PHE A 785 -10.17 -12.61 -9.44
N VAL A 786 -10.94 -12.32 -8.40
CA VAL A 786 -10.73 -11.15 -7.54
C VAL A 786 -9.80 -11.57 -6.41
N PHE A 787 -8.71 -10.83 -6.24
CA PHE A 787 -7.72 -11.09 -5.21
C PHE A 787 -7.27 -9.79 -4.54
N GLY A 788 -7.19 -9.78 -3.21
CA GLY A 788 -6.90 -8.61 -2.37
C GLY A 788 -5.84 -8.88 -1.30
N VAL A 789 -5.36 -7.83 -0.62
CA VAL A 789 -4.46 -7.97 0.56
C VAL A 789 -5.11 -8.69 1.74
N ALA A 790 -6.44 -8.68 1.79
CA ALA A 790 -7.25 -9.27 2.86
C ALA A 790 -7.34 -10.80 2.75
N ASP A 791 -7.17 -11.32 1.54
CA ASP A 791 -7.19 -12.74 1.22
C ASP A 791 -5.91 -13.42 1.74
N GLN A 792 -5.95 -14.75 1.92
CA GLN A 792 -4.76 -15.49 2.38
C GLN A 792 -3.97 -16.09 1.19
N ASN A 793 -3.48 -17.32 1.33
CA ASN A 793 -2.67 -17.94 0.29
C ASN A 793 -3.55 -18.72 -0.69
N ASP A 794 -3.98 -18.06 -1.75
CA ASP A 794 -4.89 -18.63 -2.74
C ASP A 794 -4.15 -19.33 -3.88
N THR A 795 -4.82 -20.31 -4.47
CA THR A 795 -4.32 -21.06 -5.63
C THR A 795 -5.36 -21.05 -6.76
N ILE A 796 -4.96 -20.59 -7.94
CA ILE A 796 -5.72 -20.72 -9.18
C ILE A 796 -5.09 -21.81 -10.04
N ASP A 797 -5.88 -22.81 -10.44
CA ASP A 797 -5.46 -23.86 -11.38
C ASP A 797 -6.38 -23.85 -12.61
N GLU A 798 -5.99 -23.09 -13.63
CA GLU A 798 -6.84 -22.98 -14.82
C GLU A 798 -6.74 -24.23 -15.71
N GLN A 799 -7.89 -24.72 -16.14
CA GLN A 799 -8.01 -25.81 -17.07
C GLN A 799 -7.69 -25.38 -18.50
N ARG A 800 -7.54 -26.37 -19.41
CA ARG A 800 -7.15 -26.10 -20.80
C ARG A 800 -8.34 -25.72 -21.68
N LEU A 801 -9.10 -24.72 -21.25
CA LEU A 801 -10.38 -24.33 -21.84
C LEU A 801 -10.23 -23.02 -22.62
N ALA A 802 -11.31 -22.56 -23.27
CA ALA A 802 -11.24 -21.46 -24.24
C ALA A 802 -11.77 -20.16 -23.64
N GLY A 803 -10.91 -19.13 -23.59
CA GLY A 803 -11.28 -17.77 -23.20
C GLY A 803 -10.05 -16.93 -22.88
N ARG A 804 -10.24 -15.81 -22.17
CA ARG A 804 -9.15 -14.97 -21.66
C ARG A 804 -9.42 -14.59 -20.21
N ASP A 805 -8.61 -15.12 -19.32
CA ASP A 805 -8.84 -14.97 -17.88
C ASP A 805 -8.09 -13.77 -17.32
N THR A 806 -8.65 -13.19 -16.27
CA THR A 806 -8.15 -11.96 -15.65
C THR A 806 -8.05 -12.14 -14.15
N ILE A 807 -6.90 -11.78 -13.57
CA ILE A 807 -6.84 -11.51 -12.14
C ILE A 807 -7.15 -10.03 -11.95
N ARG A 808 -8.17 -9.71 -11.15
CA ARG A 808 -8.45 -8.35 -10.73
C ARG A 808 -7.90 -8.16 -9.32
N LEU A 809 -6.88 -7.31 -9.21
CA LEU A 809 -6.43 -6.85 -7.90
C LEU A 809 -7.39 -5.78 -7.42
N ALA A 810 -8.16 -6.10 -6.39
CA ALA A 810 -9.15 -5.22 -5.76
C ALA A 810 -8.73 -4.86 -4.34
N ASN A 811 -9.28 -3.77 -3.79
CA ASN A 811 -9.08 -3.35 -2.40
C ASN A 811 -7.61 -3.10 -2.02
N PHE A 812 -6.82 -2.52 -2.94
CA PHE A 812 -5.49 -1.98 -2.62
C PHE A 812 -5.58 -0.47 -2.44
N PRO A 813 -4.86 0.12 -1.46
CA PRO A 813 -4.65 1.56 -1.45
C PRO A 813 -4.11 2.00 -2.83
N GLN A 814 -4.36 3.26 -3.18
CA GLN A 814 -3.84 3.87 -4.41
C GLN A 814 -2.40 3.42 -4.61
N LEU A 815 -2.14 2.66 -5.68
CA LEU A 815 -0.82 2.13 -5.94
C LEU A 815 0.12 3.31 -6.15
N ASP A 816 0.90 3.61 -5.12
CA ASP A 816 1.91 4.65 -5.18
C ASP A 816 3.10 4.14 -6.01
N SER A 817 3.38 2.82 -6.05
CA SER A 817 4.24 2.22 -7.08
C SER A 817 4.03 0.71 -7.32
N LEU A 818 3.92 0.33 -8.60
CA LEU A 818 3.89 -1.08 -9.06
C LEU A 818 5.17 -1.87 -8.73
N GLU A 819 6.30 -1.20 -8.51
CA GLU A 819 7.61 -1.83 -8.26
C GLU A 819 7.79 -2.30 -6.81
N GLU A 820 7.11 -1.65 -5.86
CA GLU A 820 7.24 -1.92 -4.43
C GLU A 820 6.05 -2.75 -3.91
N ASP A 821 4.83 -2.50 -4.39
CA ASP A 821 3.61 -3.06 -3.81
C ASP A 821 3.20 -4.42 -4.37
N ILE A 822 3.79 -4.84 -5.50
CA ILE A 822 3.50 -6.15 -6.10
C ILE A 822 4.82 -6.80 -6.54
N ARG A 823 5.07 -8.03 -6.09
CA ARG A 823 6.19 -8.84 -6.59
C ARG A 823 5.69 -10.07 -7.32
N PHE A 824 6.27 -10.27 -8.50
CA PHE A 824 6.03 -11.45 -9.31
C PHE A 824 7.24 -12.37 -9.19
N SER A 825 7.02 -13.63 -8.87
CA SER A 825 8.06 -14.65 -8.93
C SER A 825 7.57 -15.93 -9.57
N PHE A 826 8.48 -16.73 -10.13
CA PHE A 826 8.15 -18.06 -10.62
C PHE A 826 8.71 -19.15 -9.72
N GLU A 827 7.87 -20.12 -9.38
CA GLU A 827 8.26 -21.36 -8.75
C GLU A 827 8.06 -22.52 -9.73
N GLY A 828 9.12 -22.88 -10.46
CA GLY A 828 9.03 -23.89 -11.51
C GLY A 828 8.20 -23.42 -12.70
N ARG A 829 6.90 -23.74 -12.72
CA ARG A 829 5.97 -23.33 -13.79
C ARG A 829 4.88 -22.38 -13.32
N ASP A 830 4.78 -22.18 -12.01
CA ASP A 830 3.71 -21.45 -11.37
C ASP A 830 4.13 -20.00 -11.20
N LEU A 831 3.22 -19.07 -11.42
CA LEU A 831 3.42 -17.65 -11.13
C LEU A 831 2.93 -17.38 -9.72
N ILE A 832 3.78 -16.80 -8.90
CA ILE A 832 3.46 -16.32 -7.57
C ILE A 832 3.36 -14.80 -7.64
N ILE A 833 2.23 -14.27 -7.17
CA ILE A 833 1.99 -12.84 -7.00
C ILE A 833 1.95 -12.58 -5.50
N ASP A 834 3.02 -11.98 -4.98
CA ASP A 834 3.07 -11.52 -3.61
C ASP A 834 2.60 -10.08 -3.57
N LEU A 835 1.49 -9.83 -2.90
CA LEU A 835 1.02 -8.48 -2.67
C LEU A 835 1.65 -7.89 -1.41
N ARG A 836 1.92 -6.59 -1.44
CA ARG A 836 2.64 -5.85 -0.40
C ARG A 836 1.91 -4.56 -0.12
N LEU A 837 2.00 -4.11 1.13
CA LEU A 837 1.51 -2.80 1.54
C LEU A 837 2.73 -1.90 1.78
N ASP A 838 2.98 -0.98 0.84
CA ASP A 838 4.11 -0.04 0.79
C ASP A 838 5.47 -0.76 0.83
N GLY A 839 5.70 -1.67 -0.12
CA GLY A 839 7.00 -2.36 -0.24
C GLY A 839 7.28 -3.49 0.76
N GLN A 840 6.48 -3.61 1.83
CA GLN A 840 6.68 -4.58 2.92
C GLN A 840 5.86 -5.86 2.69
N ASP A 841 6.48 -7.02 2.95
CA ASP A 841 5.81 -8.32 2.94
C ASP A 841 4.66 -8.32 3.95
N VAL A 842 3.40 -8.38 3.47
CA VAL A 842 2.28 -8.85 4.29
C VAL A 842 2.31 -10.37 4.22
N SER A 843 2.38 -11.04 5.38
CA SER A 843 2.66 -12.47 5.47
C SER A 843 1.64 -13.39 4.81
N ASP A 844 0.49 -12.86 4.38
CA ASP A 844 -0.67 -13.66 4.03
C ASP A 844 -1.26 -13.37 2.63
N GLY A 845 -0.85 -12.33 1.88
CA GLY A 845 -1.46 -11.99 0.58
C GLY A 845 -0.74 -12.59 -0.65
N THR A 846 -0.67 -13.92 -0.75
CA THR A 846 0.03 -14.62 -1.86
C THR A 846 -0.94 -15.33 -2.80
N LEU A 847 -0.91 -15.01 -4.09
CA LEU A 847 -1.66 -15.75 -5.11
C LEU A 847 -0.74 -16.63 -5.94
N ARG A 848 -1.00 -17.95 -5.94
CA ARG A 848 -0.33 -18.93 -6.80
C ARG A 848 -1.18 -19.24 -8.02
N ILE A 849 -0.65 -18.99 -9.20
CA ILE A 849 -1.24 -19.41 -10.48
C ILE A 849 -0.47 -20.62 -10.98
N VAL A 850 -1.14 -21.77 -10.98
CA VAL A 850 -0.55 -23.04 -11.38
C VAL A 850 -0.32 -23.06 -12.90
N ASN A 851 0.83 -23.59 -13.33
CA ASN A 851 1.16 -23.81 -14.74
C ASN A 851 1.11 -22.55 -15.65
N GLN A 852 1.30 -21.34 -15.12
CA GLN A 852 1.28 -20.08 -15.90
C GLN A 852 2.20 -20.08 -17.15
N THR A 853 3.31 -20.83 -17.12
CA THR A 853 4.20 -20.97 -18.29
C THR A 853 3.67 -21.90 -19.40
N TRP A 854 2.59 -22.64 -19.15
CA TRP A 854 1.96 -23.52 -20.12
C TRP A 854 0.78 -22.82 -20.78
N GLY A 855 0.99 -22.36 -22.02
CA GLY A 855 0.06 -21.43 -22.68
C GLY A 855 -1.36 -21.90 -22.99
N GLY A 856 -1.81 -23.04 -22.48
CA GLY A 856 -3.23 -23.43 -22.50
C GLY A 856 -3.92 -23.40 -21.14
N SER A 857 -3.20 -23.21 -20.03
CA SER A 857 -3.69 -23.22 -18.65
C SER A 857 -3.17 -21.99 -17.90
N ARG A 858 -3.04 -20.86 -18.60
CA ARG A 858 -2.44 -19.64 -18.07
C ARG A 858 -3.53 -18.59 -17.92
N ILE A 859 -3.34 -17.66 -16.99
CA ILE A 859 -4.11 -16.42 -16.92
C ILE A 859 -3.54 -15.42 -17.94
N GLU A 860 -4.40 -14.78 -18.73
CA GLU A 860 -4.00 -13.85 -19.78
C GLU A 860 -3.73 -12.44 -19.27
N SER A 861 -4.48 -11.96 -18.28
CA SER A 861 -4.38 -10.56 -17.86
C SER A 861 -4.42 -10.34 -16.36
N LEU A 862 -3.82 -9.22 -15.95
CA LEU A 862 -3.95 -8.63 -14.62
C LEU A 862 -4.65 -7.28 -14.77
N GLU A 863 -5.76 -7.07 -14.07
CA GLU A 863 -6.45 -5.80 -13.95
C GLU A 863 -6.03 -5.09 -12.67
N LEU A 864 -5.62 -3.83 -12.81
CA LEU A 864 -5.07 -3.00 -11.76
C LEU A 864 -5.60 -1.57 -11.92
N ASN A 865 -6.44 -1.10 -10.99
CA ASN A 865 -7.12 0.20 -11.07
C ASN A 865 -7.80 0.45 -12.43
N GLY A 866 -8.45 -0.58 -12.97
CA GLY A 866 -9.13 -0.55 -14.27
C GLY A 866 -8.21 -0.62 -15.49
N THR A 867 -6.89 -0.75 -15.30
CA THR A 867 -5.92 -0.96 -16.37
C THR A 867 -5.60 -2.44 -16.53
N LEU A 868 -5.66 -2.94 -17.76
CA LEU A 868 -5.31 -4.33 -18.09
C LEU A 868 -3.85 -4.46 -18.51
N ILE A 869 -3.14 -5.39 -17.88
CA ILE A 869 -1.76 -5.77 -18.17
C ILE A 869 -1.79 -7.18 -18.77
N ASP A 870 -1.15 -7.39 -19.92
CA ASP A 870 -1.12 -8.70 -20.59
C ASP A 870 -0.03 -9.60 -19.99
N LEU A 871 -0.42 -10.65 -19.27
CA LEU A 871 0.48 -11.63 -18.65
C LEU A 871 0.94 -12.73 -19.61
N SER A 872 0.42 -12.80 -20.84
CA SER A 872 0.72 -13.92 -21.75
C SER A 872 2.19 -14.02 -22.16
N ASP A 873 2.92 -12.90 -22.14
CA ASP A 873 4.34 -12.82 -22.53
C ASP A 873 5.33 -13.06 -21.37
N LEU A 874 4.88 -13.09 -20.10
CA LEU A 874 5.75 -13.37 -18.94
C LEU A 874 6.46 -14.72 -19.06
N SER A 875 5.82 -15.71 -19.68
CA SER A 875 6.38 -17.04 -19.91
C SER A 875 7.65 -17.06 -20.76
N GLN A 876 7.89 -16.03 -21.57
CA GLN A 876 9.08 -15.92 -22.44
C GLN A 876 10.32 -15.41 -21.68
N GLN A 877 10.14 -14.89 -20.47
CA GLN A 877 11.19 -14.23 -19.69
C GLN A 877 11.80 -15.12 -18.60
N VAL A 878 11.19 -16.28 -18.34
CA VAL A 878 11.63 -17.24 -17.33
C VAL A 878 12.81 -18.07 -17.85
N THR A 879 13.95 -17.99 -17.17
CA THR A 879 15.10 -18.88 -17.32
C THR A 879 14.98 -20.07 -16.36
N ALA A 880 15.79 -21.12 -16.53
CA ALA A 880 15.67 -22.33 -15.70
C ALA A 880 16.05 -22.04 -14.22
N GLY A 881 15.08 -21.66 -13.39
CA GLY A 881 15.26 -21.28 -11.98
C GLY A 881 14.01 -20.63 -11.37
N ASN A 882 14.12 -20.17 -10.12
CA ASN A 882 13.14 -19.25 -9.52
C ASN A 882 13.56 -17.82 -9.95
N ASP A 883 12.74 -17.16 -10.76
CA ASP A 883 12.99 -15.81 -11.26
C ASP A 883 12.06 -14.81 -10.58
N THR A 884 12.55 -13.59 -10.32
CA THR A 884 11.78 -12.50 -9.71
C THR A 884 11.77 -11.30 -10.66
N PHE A 885 10.60 -10.68 -10.81
CA PHE A 885 10.36 -9.62 -11.79
C PHE A 885 9.68 -8.40 -11.13
N ARG A 886 9.95 -7.20 -11.66
CA ARG A 886 9.25 -5.95 -11.32
C ARG A 886 8.65 -5.30 -12.56
N ILE A 887 7.49 -4.66 -12.41
CA ILE A 887 6.86 -3.86 -13.47
C ILE A 887 7.35 -2.42 -13.31
N THR A 888 8.22 -1.95 -14.22
CA THR A 888 8.75 -0.58 -14.15
C THR A 888 7.83 0.40 -14.87
N GLU A 889 7.43 1.49 -14.21
CA GLU A 889 6.65 2.56 -14.82
C GLU A 889 7.45 3.25 -15.94
N THR A 890 7.14 2.96 -17.20
CA THR A 890 7.44 3.88 -18.30
C THR A 890 6.23 4.07 -19.20
N THR A 891 5.76 5.31 -19.20
CA THR A 891 4.63 5.84 -19.95
C THR A 891 4.88 5.77 -21.46
N SER A 892 4.29 4.77 -22.12
CA SER A 892 3.49 4.91 -23.35
C SER A 892 3.14 3.54 -23.92
N ASN A 893 1.87 3.14 -23.74
CA ASN A 893 1.30 1.84 -24.13
C ASN A 893 1.87 0.65 -23.37
N PHE A 894 1.14 0.25 -22.31
CA PHE A 894 1.30 -0.98 -21.52
C PHE A 894 1.56 -2.22 -22.41
N GLY A 895 2.83 -2.45 -22.71
CA GLY A 895 3.28 -3.42 -23.70
C GLY A 895 4.80 -3.55 -23.64
N ASN A 896 5.26 -4.21 -22.58
CA ASN A 896 6.41 -5.14 -22.51
C ASN A 896 6.83 -5.25 -21.04
N LEU A 897 6.49 -6.39 -20.44
CA LEU A 897 6.68 -6.68 -19.02
C LEU A 897 8.16 -6.88 -18.64
N ALA A 898 8.43 -6.58 -17.37
CA ALA A 898 9.45 -7.18 -16.50
C ALA A 898 10.93 -7.09 -16.90
N VAL A 899 11.72 -6.41 -16.06
CA VAL A 899 13.20 -6.51 -16.06
C VAL A 899 13.59 -7.53 -14.97
N PRO A 900 14.43 -8.54 -15.29
CA PRO A 900 15.00 -9.43 -14.27
C PRO A 900 15.76 -8.61 -13.23
N VAL A 901 15.48 -8.86 -11.94
CA VAL A 901 16.17 -8.20 -10.82
C VAL A 901 17.58 -8.76 -10.61
#